data_AF-A0A317XZN4-F1
#
_entry.id   AF-A0A317XZN4-F1
#
_cell.length_a   1.000
_cell.length_b   1.000
_cell.length_c   1.000
_cell.angle_alpha   90.00
_cell.angle_beta   90.00
_cell.angle_gamma   90.00
#
_symmetry.space_group_name_H-M   'P 1'
#
loop_
_entity.id
_entity.type
_entity.pdbx_description
1 polymer ?
#
loop_
_entity_poly.entity_id
_entity_poly.type
_entity_poly.pdbx_seq_one_letter_code
_entity_poly.pdbx_strand_id
1 'polypeptide(L)'
;MPMLLDIQRKLFARSERVKSLDFHPTEPWLLAGLYSGSVNIWNYETGAIVKTFEVTNVPVRCVKFIARKNWFVAGSDDFQLRCFNYNTHEKVISFEAHPDYIRCLTVHPTGPYVLTGSDDMTIKMWDWDKGWRLVQTFEGHTHYIMNLCFNPKDSNTFASSCLDRTVKVWTLGSSVANFTLDAHDKGVNYVEYFHGGDKPYMLTTGDDRTIKIWDYLSKSCVQTLTGHTSNVSFAVFHPSLPLIVSGSEDGTVKLWHSNTYRLESTLDYGLERVWCVAYKKSGNDVAIGYDEGAVVIKLGKEEPSVSMDAAGKVVWAKNSEVLSANVGASAEESAPDGQRLPVSVREMGTTEVYPQLLQHSPNGRFVTVCGDGEYIIYTALAWRNKAFGSGLGFAWASDSNTYAVHEGGSKVKVFRNFKERAGLLTLAYNVDAIAGGALLAALGTGFVCFYDWETGALVRRVDVEAKAIHWSTTGELVAIVCDDSFYILRFDRDAYAAYLDSGAEVEDDGVETAFEVVTEVSESARTAKWTGECLLYTNSTNRLQYLVGEQTHTITHADSEIYLLGYIPQHGRVYVVNKDLAILSYSLSLALVEYQTAVLRGDLDAAAELLDQVPADQRNRVARFLETQDLKDLALDVATDPEQRFDLAISLDNFETALEIARSGPQVGSESRWRTIGDKALGRCNVALAKECFERAQDLSSMLLVGTSTNDRELLGRLAELAVEKGSTNIAFAAYLQLNDVDSCIEVLEKAGRTPEAALFARTYAPSKVPEIVSKWRGELESTNRHKQSEIAASIADPSKNAASFEEGWKQSLVTEKELRAKMPASRKKVNGLFKADESGLLLVYMEPSDAVSLDEFHEWYDNEHVPLRIDRFDTFRSAVRYAVTSSTATSQSGDSPPKTSWGAFYTVSSNAVFADVSYTSLRSERSAREAELFTRLGMVDRRIYRLEYDSDLDDTLTPSNGNRKIGLTPQLATETAPYLVTNSVDVKLEMQDEYNQWFEKEHVPMLAKVPGWRRSRRFTLLDNGVNGTQAQSSHKDAVPKTLGLHEYDNTSPESTEEFKAAVKTEWRSKVLGPNGCNLLRRERKTCSIYRAWDPIAAIRAEQD
;
A
#
# COMPACT_ATOMS: atom_id res chain seq x y z
N MET A 1 -26.71 42.34 6.57
CA MET A 1 -27.67 41.33 7.07
C MET A 1 -26.91 40.37 7.97
N PRO A 2 -27.56 39.54 8.83
CA PRO A 2 -26.82 38.48 9.53
C PRO A 2 -26.18 37.53 8.52
N MET A 3 -25.03 36.97 8.86
CA MET A 3 -24.33 36.01 8.02
C MET A 3 -25.21 34.76 7.85
N LEU A 4 -25.60 34.43 6.61
CA LEU A 4 -26.33 33.20 6.29
C LEU A 4 -25.35 32.02 6.43
N LEU A 5 -25.34 31.41 7.61
CA LEU A 5 -24.56 30.21 7.93
C LEU A 5 -25.45 28.98 7.82
N ASP A 6 -25.11 28.09 6.90
CA ASP A 6 -25.68 26.74 6.88
C ASP A 6 -25.05 25.94 8.05
N ILE A 7 -25.83 25.67 9.10
CA ILE A 7 -25.36 24.95 10.28
C ILE A 7 -25.92 23.54 10.23
N GLN A 8 -25.05 22.57 9.91
CA GLN A 8 -25.43 21.18 9.82
C GLN A 8 -24.92 20.40 11.02
N ARG A 9 -25.78 19.61 11.65
CA ARG A 9 -25.41 18.76 12.79
C ARG A 9 -24.90 17.41 12.27
N LYS A 10 -23.62 17.11 12.54
CA LYS A 10 -22.98 15.83 12.17
C LYS A 10 -23.12 14.78 13.27
N LEU A 11 -22.82 15.15 14.52
CA LEU A 11 -22.91 14.26 15.67
C LEU A 11 -23.85 14.83 16.72
N PHE A 12 -24.71 13.97 17.28
CA PHE A 12 -25.47 14.23 18.50
C PHE A 12 -25.37 12.98 19.37
N ALA A 13 -24.43 12.97 20.30
CA ALA A 13 -24.15 11.83 21.15
C ALA A 13 -24.48 12.17 22.59
N ARG A 14 -25.38 11.38 23.20
CA ARG A 14 -25.62 11.45 24.65
C ARG A 14 -24.61 10.59 25.38
N SER A 15 -23.95 11.17 26.37
CA SER A 15 -23.05 10.49 27.28
C SER A 15 -23.09 11.19 28.63
N GLU A 16 -22.28 10.72 29.58
CA GLU A 16 -21.98 11.53 30.75
C GLU A 16 -21.25 12.82 30.38
N ARG A 17 -21.13 13.73 31.36
CA ARG A 17 -20.51 15.05 31.24
C ARG A 17 -19.16 14.99 30.55
N VAL A 18 -19.04 15.72 29.45
CA VAL A 18 -17.81 15.83 28.65
C VAL A 18 -17.03 17.06 29.10
N LYS A 19 -15.79 16.85 29.57
CA LYS A 19 -14.94 17.93 30.10
C LYS A 19 -13.90 18.42 29.10
N SER A 20 -13.52 17.60 28.12
CA SER A 20 -12.58 17.98 27.09
C SER A 20 -12.82 17.25 25.79
N LEU A 21 -12.58 17.95 24.69
CA LEU A 21 -12.72 17.45 23.33
C LEU A 21 -11.44 17.74 22.52
N ASP A 22 -11.18 16.88 21.55
CA ASP A 22 -10.15 17.12 20.53
C ASP A 22 -10.47 16.39 19.22
N PHE A 23 -10.18 17.03 18.09
CA PHE A 23 -10.32 16.41 16.78
C PHE A 23 -9.05 15.69 16.37
N HIS A 24 -9.20 14.52 15.75
CA HIS A 24 -8.09 13.92 15.01
C HIS A 24 -7.79 14.77 13.76
N PRO A 25 -6.51 15.02 13.40
CA PRO A 25 -6.18 15.89 12.27
C PRO A 25 -6.65 15.36 10.92
N THR A 26 -6.63 14.04 10.72
CA THR A 26 -6.88 13.38 9.42
C THR A 26 -8.10 12.46 9.43
N GLU A 27 -8.42 11.86 10.58
CA GLU A 27 -9.49 10.86 10.70
C GLU A 27 -10.77 11.58 11.11
N PRO A 28 -11.96 11.06 10.76
CA PRO A 28 -13.23 11.62 11.21
C PRO A 28 -13.51 11.28 12.68
N TRP A 29 -12.51 11.42 13.55
CA TRP A 29 -12.57 11.05 14.96
C TRP A 29 -12.61 12.26 15.90
N LEU A 30 -13.42 12.13 16.94
CA LEU A 30 -13.55 13.06 18.05
C LEU A 30 -13.19 12.33 19.35
N LEU A 31 -12.16 12.81 20.03
CA LEU A 31 -11.78 12.37 21.37
C LEU A 31 -12.60 13.13 22.40
N ALA A 32 -13.18 12.42 23.37
CA ALA A 32 -13.98 12.99 24.45
C ALA A 32 -13.55 12.44 25.81
N GLY A 33 -13.07 13.32 26.68
CA GLY A 33 -12.77 13.02 28.08
C GLY A 33 -14.01 13.22 28.96
N LEU A 34 -14.43 12.15 29.65
CA LEU A 34 -15.65 12.13 30.44
C LEU A 34 -15.39 12.32 31.94
N TYR A 35 -16.42 12.82 32.62
CA TYR A 35 -16.40 13.02 34.06
C TYR A 35 -16.40 11.70 34.87
N SER A 36 -16.81 10.57 34.29
CA SER A 36 -16.63 9.23 34.90
C SER A 36 -15.16 8.80 35.02
N GLY A 37 -14.29 9.38 34.20
CA GLY A 37 -12.91 8.93 34.04
C GLY A 37 -12.65 8.04 32.83
N SER A 38 -13.66 7.85 31.98
CA SER A 38 -13.52 7.23 30.67
C SER A 38 -13.17 8.23 29.57
N VAL A 39 -12.53 7.76 28.50
CA VAL A 39 -12.24 8.53 27.29
C VAL A 39 -12.82 7.79 26.08
N ASN A 40 -13.68 8.45 25.32
CA ASN A 40 -14.32 7.89 24.13
C ASN A 40 -13.75 8.51 22.86
N ILE A 41 -13.57 7.69 21.83
CA ILE A 41 -13.27 8.12 20.47
C ILE A 41 -14.50 7.85 19.61
N TRP A 42 -15.15 8.91 19.15
CA TRP A 42 -16.33 8.86 18.29
C TRP A 42 -15.93 9.07 16.84
N ASN A 43 -16.51 8.32 15.91
CA ASN A 43 -16.52 8.71 14.51
C ASN A 43 -17.71 9.67 14.31
N TYR A 44 -17.45 10.96 14.09
CA TYR A 44 -18.49 11.98 14.05
C TYR A 44 -19.27 12.03 12.73
N GLU A 45 -18.85 11.29 11.71
CA GLU A 45 -19.57 11.17 10.43
C GLU A 45 -20.57 10.01 10.46
N THR A 46 -20.17 8.88 11.07
CA THR A 46 -21.03 7.68 11.21
C THR A 46 -21.87 7.70 12.49
N GLY A 47 -21.48 8.51 13.48
CA GLY A 47 -22.11 8.53 14.80
C GLY A 47 -21.70 7.39 15.73
N ALA A 48 -20.85 6.46 15.28
CA ALA A 48 -20.45 5.29 16.05
C ALA A 48 -19.30 5.58 17.02
N ILE A 49 -19.28 4.91 18.17
CA ILE A 49 -18.12 4.88 19.06
C ILE A 49 -17.10 3.92 18.43
N VAL A 50 -15.92 4.44 18.11
CA VAL A 50 -14.79 3.64 17.60
C VAL A 50 -14.15 2.87 18.75
N LYS A 51 -13.81 3.58 19.83
CA LYS A 51 -13.10 3.03 20.99
C LYS A 51 -13.51 3.73 22.30
N THR A 52 -13.48 2.96 23.37
CA THR A 52 -13.65 3.45 24.76
C THR A 52 -12.45 3.01 25.58
N PHE A 53 -11.91 3.94 26.38
CA PHE A 53 -10.79 3.75 27.27
C PHE A 53 -11.23 4.05 28.70
N GLU A 54 -11.20 3.06 29.57
CA GLU A 54 -11.37 3.25 31.01
C GLU A 54 -10.03 3.72 31.59
N VAL A 55 -9.85 5.04 31.68
CA VAL A 55 -8.57 5.62 32.10
C VAL A 55 -8.45 5.62 33.62
N THR A 56 -9.51 6.05 34.31
CA THR A 56 -9.61 6.09 35.78
C THR A 56 -11.08 6.05 36.24
N ASN A 57 -11.29 6.02 37.55
CA ASN A 57 -12.60 6.16 38.19
C ASN A 57 -12.89 7.61 38.65
N VAL A 58 -12.05 8.56 38.26
CA VAL A 58 -12.17 9.98 38.61
C VAL A 58 -12.23 10.82 37.33
N PRO A 59 -12.74 12.06 37.37
CA PRO A 59 -12.91 12.86 36.17
C PRO A 59 -11.62 13.03 35.34
N VAL A 60 -11.72 12.78 34.04
CA VAL A 60 -10.69 13.15 33.06
C VAL A 60 -11.04 14.53 32.53
N ARG A 61 -10.28 15.54 32.94
CA ARG A 61 -10.60 16.95 32.63
C ARG A 61 -10.06 17.41 31.30
N CYS A 62 -8.95 16.86 30.84
CA CYS A 62 -8.27 17.31 29.64
C CYS A 62 -7.73 16.13 28.83
N VAL A 63 -7.98 16.16 27.52
CA VAL A 63 -7.50 15.16 26.57
C VAL A 63 -7.01 15.85 25.30
N LYS A 64 -5.93 15.34 24.69
CA LYS A 64 -5.46 15.76 23.36
C LYS A 64 -4.86 14.62 22.57
N PHE A 65 -5.07 14.64 21.25
CA PHE A 65 -4.38 13.76 20.33
C PHE A 65 -2.91 14.17 20.12
N ILE A 66 -2.07 13.16 19.94
CA ILE A 66 -0.72 13.26 19.38
C ILE A 66 -0.68 12.34 18.15
N ALA A 67 -1.33 12.77 17.06
CA ALA A 67 -1.48 11.98 15.85
C ALA A 67 -0.13 11.53 15.25
N ARG A 68 0.91 12.36 15.33
CA ARG A 68 2.28 12.02 14.88
C ARG A 68 2.91 10.79 15.55
N LYS A 69 2.36 10.32 16.68
CA LYS A 69 2.81 9.11 17.39
C LYS A 69 1.70 8.07 17.53
N ASN A 70 0.54 8.31 16.94
CA ASN A 70 -0.68 7.55 17.16
C ASN A 70 -1.13 7.46 18.64
N TRP A 71 -0.95 8.54 19.39
CA TRP A 71 -1.29 8.58 20.82
C TRP A 71 -2.40 9.58 21.14
N PHE A 72 -3.01 9.42 22.32
CA PHE A 72 -3.67 10.51 23.02
C PHE A 72 -3.14 10.61 24.46
N VAL A 73 -3.20 11.81 25.01
CA VAL A 73 -2.82 12.10 26.39
C VAL A 73 -4.04 12.55 27.16
N ALA A 74 -4.17 12.08 28.40
CA ALA A 74 -5.26 12.39 29.31
C ALA A 74 -4.72 12.84 30.68
N GLY A 75 -5.24 13.94 31.19
CA GLY A 75 -5.03 14.41 32.56
C GLY A 75 -6.32 14.27 33.39
N SER A 76 -6.18 13.73 34.60
CA SER A 76 -7.30 13.38 35.48
C SER A 76 -7.15 13.94 36.89
N ASP A 77 -8.23 13.87 37.67
CA ASP A 77 -8.32 14.38 39.05
C ASP A 77 -7.50 13.55 40.07
N ASP A 78 -6.91 12.42 39.67
CA ASP A 78 -5.94 11.68 40.48
C ASP A 78 -4.49 12.15 40.27
N PHE A 79 -4.34 13.33 39.66
CA PHE A 79 -3.08 14.05 39.44
C PHE A 79 -2.10 13.37 38.47
N GLN A 80 -2.57 12.31 37.82
CA GLN A 80 -1.79 11.52 36.88
C GLN A 80 -1.96 12.02 35.45
N LEU A 81 -0.86 12.02 34.70
CA LEU A 81 -0.87 12.17 33.25
C LEU A 81 -0.67 10.79 32.63
N ARG A 82 -1.57 10.40 31.72
CA ARG A 82 -1.55 9.10 31.04
C ARG A 82 -1.51 9.29 29.54
N CYS A 83 -0.71 8.46 28.86
CA CYS A 83 -0.64 8.43 27.41
C CYS A 83 -0.99 7.02 26.94
N PHE A 84 -1.86 6.93 25.92
CA PHE A 84 -2.30 5.68 25.33
C PHE A 84 -2.11 5.71 23.82
N ASN A 85 -1.78 4.56 23.24
CA ASN A 85 -1.83 4.36 21.81
C ASN A 85 -3.28 4.04 21.40
N TYR A 86 -3.88 4.93 20.60
CA TYR A 86 -5.28 4.74 20.21
C TYR A 86 -5.48 3.63 19.17
N ASN A 87 -4.42 3.10 18.55
CA ASN A 87 -4.52 1.96 17.63
C ASN A 87 -4.43 0.63 18.39
N THR A 88 -3.48 0.48 19.31
CA THR A 88 -3.21 -0.79 20.00
C THR A 88 -3.92 -0.96 21.35
N HIS A 89 -4.55 0.10 21.88
CA HIS A 89 -5.05 0.17 23.26
C HIS A 89 -3.98 0.10 24.36
N GLU A 90 -2.70 0.11 23.99
CA GLU A 90 -1.61 0.02 24.95
C GLU A 90 -1.41 1.34 25.70
N LYS A 91 -1.19 1.23 27.02
CA LYS A 91 -0.78 2.35 27.87
C LYS A 91 0.73 2.58 27.67
N VAL A 92 1.08 3.72 27.08
CA VAL A 92 2.47 4.10 26.81
C VAL A 92 3.17 4.55 28.09
N ILE A 93 2.53 5.45 28.85
CA ILE A 93 3.08 5.94 30.13
C ILE A 93 1.96 6.35 31.09
N SER A 94 2.25 6.30 32.38
CA SER A 94 1.42 6.84 33.47
C SER A 94 2.35 7.32 34.58
N PHE A 95 2.21 8.58 34.99
CA PHE A 95 2.98 9.14 36.09
C PHE A 95 2.24 10.31 36.75
N GLU A 96 2.58 10.61 38.00
CA GLU A 96 2.08 11.77 38.72
C GLU A 96 2.74 13.04 38.16
N ALA A 97 1.95 13.88 37.47
CA ALA A 97 2.48 15.10 36.86
C ALA A 97 2.43 16.28 37.84
N HIS A 98 1.36 16.35 38.64
CA HIS A 98 1.10 17.41 39.61
C HIS A 98 0.67 16.81 40.95
N PRO A 99 0.75 17.55 42.07
CA PRO A 99 0.21 17.14 43.36
C PRO A 99 -1.26 17.54 43.57
N ASP A 100 -1.91 18.11 42.55
CA ASP A 100 -3.33 18.53 42.57
C ASP A 100 -3.97 18.35 41.17
N TYR A 101 -5.27 18.64 41.03
CA TYR A 101 -6.04 18.37 39.81
C TYR A 101 -5.41 18.96 38.56
N ILE A 102 -5.37 18.19 37.48
CA ILE A 102 -4.90 18.66 36.17
C ILE A 102 -6.13 19.22 35.42
N ARG A 103 -6.15 20.53 35.18
CA ARG A 103 -7.30 21.22 34.58
C ARG A 103 -7.23 21.25 33.06
N CYS A 104 -6.05 21.49 32.52
CA CYS A 104 -5.84 21.68 31.10
C CYS A 104 -4.50 21.09 30.67
N LEU A 105 -4.44 20.71 29.40
CA LEU A 105 -3.20 20.32 28.75
C LEU A 105 -3.19 20.84 27.32
N THR A 106 -2.01 21.10 26.79
CA THR A 106 -1.81 21.45 25.38
C THR A 106 -0.56 20.78 24.83
N VAL A 107 -0.61 20.43 23.55
CA VAL A 107 0.47 19.73 22.86
C VAL A 107 1.15 20.70 21.92
N HIS A 108 2.48 20.74 21.96
CA HIS A 108 3.24 21.60 21.09
C HIS A 108 3.11 21.14 19.62
N PRO A 109 2.88 22.08 18.68
CA PRO A 109 2.53 21.74 17.29
C PRO A 109 3.64 20.99 16.55
N THR A 110 4.91 21.33 16.78
CA THR A 110 6.06 20.76 16.03
C THR A 110 6.96 19.89 16.92
N GLY A 111 7.58 20.49 17.94
CA GLY A 111 8.44 19.83 18.92
C GLY A 111 7.75 18.91 19.95
N PRO A 112 8.55 18.12 20.71
CA PRO A 112 8.06 17.00 21.47
C PRO A 112 7.53 17.31 22.89
N TYR A 113 6.78 18.41 23.04
CA TYR A 113 6.38 18.93 24.36
C TYR A 113 4.88 18.83 24.65
N VAL A 114 4.54 18.42 25.87
CA VAL A 114 3.20 18.58 26.48
C VAL A 114 3.30 19.59 27.62
N LEU A 115 2.41 20.58 27.63
CA LEU A 115 2.22 21.46 28.79
C LEU A 115 0.99 21.03 29.57
N THR A 116 1.10 20.97 30.89
CA THR A 116 0.00 20.67 31.82
C THR A 116 -0.17 21.82 32.80
N GLY A 117 -1.42 22.22 33.05
CA GLY A 117 -1.78 23.24 34.03
C GLY A 117 -2.67 22.64 35.11
N SER A 118 -2.40 23.00 36.37
CA SER A 118 -3.01 22.37 37.53
C SER A 118 -3.52 23.39 38.56
N ASP A 119 -4.30 22.88 39.51
CA ASP A 119 -4.72 23.57 40.72
C ASP A 119 -3.54 23.85 41.67
N ASP A 120 -2.39 23.20 41.47
CA ASP A 120 -1.12 23.47 42.19
C ASP A 120 -0.48 24.83 41.85
N MET A 121 -1.16 25.65 41.04
CA MET A 121 -0.74 26.98 40.60
C MET A 121 0.47 27.00 39.66
N THR A 122 0.93 25.83 39.19
CA THR A 122 2.08 25.69 38.29
C THR A 122 1.71 25.12 36.94
N ILE A 123 2.51 25.49 35.93
CA ILE A 123 2.45 24.91 34.60
C ILE A 123 3.72 24.08 34.42
N LYS A 124 3.60 22.84 33.97
CA LYS A 124 4.75 21.94 33.77
C LYS A 124 4.90 21.55 32.31
N MET A 125 6.14 21.49 31.85
CA MET A 125 6.51 21.09 30.48
C MET A 125 7.20 19.72 30.48
N TRP A 126 6.63 18.79 29.74
CA TRP A 126 7.08 17.40 29.64
C TRP A 126 7.59 17.12 28.22
N ASP A 127 8.76 16.49 28.11
CA ASP A 127 9.38 16.09 26.84
C ASP A 127 9.31 14.57 26.67
N TRP A 128 8.49 14.08 25.74
CA TRP A 128 8.32 12.64 25.54
C TRP A 128 9.50 11.98 24.82
N ASP A 129 10.27 12.70 24.01
CA ASP A 129 11.46 12.13 23.35
C ASP A 129 12.59 11.92 24.36
N LYS A 130 12.60 12.68 25.46
CA LYS A 130 13.47 12.47 26.62
C LYS A 130 12.87 11.56 27.70
N GLY A 131 11.88 10.73 27.35
CA GLY A 131 11.25 9.79 28.27
C GLY A 131 10.30 10.46 29.27
N TRP A 132 9.48 11.41 28.80
CA TRP A 132 8.50 12.16 29.60
C TRP A 132 9.10 12.91 30.79
N ARG A 133 10.34 13.40 30.65
CA ARG A 133 11.00 14.17 31.71
C ARG A 133 10.41 15.57 31.82
N LEU A 134 10.28 16.05 33.05
CA LEU A 134 9.99 17.45 33.34
C LEU A 134 11.16 18.31 32.90
N VAL A 135 10.93 19.18 31.90
CA VAL A 135 11.95 20.10 31.38
C VAL A 135 11.90 21.42 32.13
N GLN A 136 10.70 21.93 32.40
CA GLN A 136 10.51 23.24 33.02
C GLN A 136 9.20 23.32 33.80
N THR A 137 9.25 24.08 34.90
CA THR A 137 8.07 24.52 35.65
C THR A 137 7.95 26.03 35.50
N PHE A 138 6.76 26.53 35.17
CA PHE A 138 6.44 27.94 35.11
C PHE A 138 5.61 28.31 36.35
N GLU A 139 6.17 29.20 37.16
CA GLU A 139 5.59 29.65 38.42
C GLU A 139 5.27 31.15 38.33
N GLY A 140 4.17 31.58 38.93
CA GLY A 140 3.81 32.99 39.00
C GLY A 140 2.31 33.30 38.99
N HIS A 141 1.48 32.31 38.67
CA HIS A 141 0.04 32.36 38.96
C HIS A 141 -0.22 32.10 40.45
N THR A 142 -1.34 32.62 40.97
CA THR A 142 -1.70 32.50 42.39
C THR A 142 -2.99 31.72 42.62
N HIS A 143 -3.55 31.12 41.58
CA HIS A 143 -4.75 30.29 41.63
C HIS A 143 -4.69 29.21 40.53
N TYR A 144 -5.75 28.43 40.43
CA TYR A 144 -5.99 27.38 39.45
C TYR A 144 -5.81 27.86 38.01
N ILE A 145 -5.00 27.12 37.26
CA ILE A 145 -4.77 27.36 35.83
C ILE A 145 -5.87 26.65 35.05
N MET A 146 -6.70 27.41 34.34
CA MET A 146 -7.91 26.88 33.72
C MET A 146 -7.71 26.44 32.27
N ASN A 147 -6.86 27.14 31.52
CA ASN A 147 -6.57 26.82 30.12
C ASN A 147 -5.15 27.24 29.71
N LEU A 148 -4.58 26.50 28.76
CA LEU A 148 -3.29 26.75 28.11
C LEU A 148 -3.46 26.72 26.59
N CYS A 149 -2.92 27.73 25.91
CA CYS A 149 -2.97 27.83 24.45
C CYS A 149 -1.61 28.27 23.89
N PHE A 150 -1.07 27.52 22.93
CA PHE A 150 0.12 27.92 22.19
C PHE A 150 -0.22 29.03 21.20
N ASN A 151 0.71 29.97 21.01
CA ASN A 151 0.55 30.98 19.98
C ASN A 151 0.70 30.31 18.59
N PRO A 152 -0.33 30.35 17.73
CA PRO A 152 -0.29 29.72 16.41
C PRO A 152 0.73 30.40 15.47
N LYS A 153 1.09 31.66 15.73
CA LYS A 153 2.04 32.45 14.93
C LYS A 153 3.50 32.25 15.38
N ASP A 154 3.70 31.91 16.64
CA ASP A 154 5.02 31.65 17.23
C ASP A 154 4.93 30.48 18.20
N SER A 155 5.45 29.31 17.79
CA SER A 155 5.39 28.09 18.59
C SER A 155 6.20 28.16 19.89
N ASN A 156 7.08 29.15 20.05
CA ASN A 156 7.90 29.29 21.25
C ASN A 156 7.16 30.00 22.41
N THR A 157 6.00 30.61 22.14
CA THR A 157 5.20 31.32 23.14
C THR A 157 3.85 30.65 23.39
N PHE A 158 3.36 30.75 24.63
CA PHE A 158 2.04 30.25 25.01
C PHE A 158 1.40 31.16 26.06
N ALA A 159 0.07 31.14 26.12
CA ALA A 159 -0.72 31.86 27.12
C ALA A 159 -1.33 30.88 28.12
N SER A 160 -1.44 31.33 29.36
CA SER A 160 -2.18 30.65 30.42
C SER A 160 -3.25 31.56 30.99
N SER A 161 -4.42 31.00 31.22
CA SER A 161 -5.53 31.65 31.92
C SER A 161 -5.66 31.08 33.32
N CYS A 162 -5.96 31.95 34.29
CA CYS A 162 -6.02 31.59 35.68
C CYS A 162 -7.22 32.26 36.37
N LEU A 163 -7.72 31.60 37.41
CA LEU A 163 -8.74 32.17 38.29
C LEU A 163 -8.23 33.34 39.15
N ASP A 164 -6.92 33.62 39.13
CA ASP A 164 -6.33 34.82 39.74
C ASP A 164 -6.65 36.13 38.98
N ARG A 165 -7.57 36.07 38.00
CA ARG A 165 -8.02 37.17 37.12
C ARG A 165 -7.09 37.50 35.96
N THR A 166 -5.92 36.86 35.93
CA THR A 166 -4.88 37.21 34.98
C THR A 166 -4.72 36.18 33.86
N VAL A 167 -4.24 36.68 32.72
CA VAL A 167 -3.65 35.89 31.66
C VAL A 167 -2.16 36.18 31.63
N LYS A 168 -1.32 35.15 31.67
CA LYS A 168 0.13 35.29 31.55
C LYS A 168 0.60 34.69 30.23
N VAL A 169 1.51 35.38 29.56
CA VAL A 169 2.16 34.88 28.35
C VAL A 169 3.60 34.52 28.67
N TRP A 170 4.01 33.34 28.24
CA TRP A 170 5.28 32.72 28.59
C TRP A 170 6.06 32.38 27.32
N THR A 171 7.37 32.18 27.49
CA THR A 171 8.28 31.66 26.46
C THR A 171 8.86 30.35 26.97
N LEU A 172 8.96 29.31 26.15
CA LEU A 172 9.37 27.96 26.58
C LEU A 172 10.76 27.85 27.23
N GLY A 173 11.62 28.88 27.10
CA GLY A 173 12.94 28.94 27.74
C GLY A 173 13.06 29.92 28.92
N SER A 174 11.97 30.60 29.30
CA SER A 174 11.96 31.59 30.38
C SER A 174 11.05 31.12 31.52
N SER A 175 11.57 31.11 32.75
CA SER A 175 10.76 30.84 33.95
C SER A 175 9.89 32.03 34.36
N VAL A 176 10.11 33.20 33.75
CA VAL A 176 9.35 34.43 34.01
C VAL A 176 8.40 34.70 32.85
N ALA A 177 7.15 35.06 33.18
CA ALA A 177 6.16 35.48 32.21
C ALA A 177 6.60 36.76 31.48
N ASN A 178 6.47 36.78 30.15
CA ASN A 178 6.80 37.93 29.29
C ASN A 178 5.95 39.15 29.70
N PHE A 179 4.67 38.94 29.94
CA PHE A 179 3.75 39.93 30.50
C PHE A 179 2.54 39.26 31.16
N THR A 180 1.84 40.04 31.99
CA THR A 180 0.58 39.66 32.64
C THR A 180 -0.50 40.65 32.19
N LEU A 181 -1.67 40.14 31.83
CA LEU A 181 -2.89 40.92 31.56
C LEU A 181 -3.90 40.68 32.67
N ASP A 182 -4.45 41.76 33.23
CA ASP A 182 -5.60 41.68 34.14
C ASP A 182 -6.89 41.71 33.30
N ALA A 183 -7.54 40.56 33.16
CA ALA A 183 -8.54 40.36 32.11
C ALA A 183 -9.98 40.49 32.62
N HIS A 184 -10.31 39.84 33.74
CA HIS A 184 -11.68 39.65 34.22
C HIS A 184 -11.80 39.78 35.74
N ASP A 185 -12.94 40.26 36.25
CA ASP A 185 -13.08 40.56 37.69
C ASP A 185 -13.21 39.32 38.59
N LYS A 186 -13.67 38.19 38.03
CA LYS A 186 -14.01 36.96 38.77
C LYS A 186 -13.11 35.75 38.47
N GLY A 187 -12.12 35.91 37.59
CA GLY A 187 -11.26 34.83 37.13
C GLY A 187 -11.41 34.55 35.63
N VAL A 188 -10.39 33.96 35.02
CA VAL A 188 -10.33 33.65 33.59
C VAL A 188 -10.42 32.13 33.40
N ASN A 189 -11.43 31.69 32.66
CA ASN A 189 -11.69 30.27 32.39
C ASN A 189 -10.97 29.77 31.14
N TYR A 190 -10.85 30.62 30.12
CA TYR A 190 -10.32 30.23 28.82
C TYR A 190 -9.52 31.37 28.20
N VAL A 191 -8.49 31.00 27.44
CA VAL A 191 -7.70 31.91 26.61
C VAL A 191 -7.43 31.26 25.26
N GLU A 192 -7.61 32.00 24.16
CA GLU A 192 -7.34 31.52 22.81
C GLU A 192 -6.65 32.62 21.99
N TYR A 193 -5.66 32.24 21.18
CA TYR A 193 -5.04 33.15 20.22
C TYR A 193 -5.82 33.21 18.90
N PHE A 194 -5.79 34.36 18.24
CA PHE A 194 -6.31 34.47 16.89
C PHE A 194 -5.39 33.79 15.86
N HIS A 195 -5.96 32.93 15.01
CA HIS A 195 -5.21 32.15 14.01
C HIS A 195 -4.95 32.89 12.69
N GLY A 196 -5.75 33.91 12.35
CA GLY A 196 -5.75 34.54 11.04
C GLY A 196 -4.93 35.83 10.94
N GLY A 197 -4.48 36.16 9.73
CA GLY A 197 -3.88 37.45 9.34
C GLY A 197 -2.79 37.98 10.29
N ASP A 198 -2.53 39.28 10.22
CA ASP A 198 -1.52 39.94 11.07
C ASP A 198 -2.07 40.49 12.40
N LYS A 199 -3.38 40.31 12.68
CA LYS A 199 -3.99 40.87 13.90
C LYS A 199 -3.44 40.18 15.16
N PRO A 200 -2.84 40.92 16.12
CA PRO A 200 -2.27 40.35 17.34
C PRO A 200 -3.35 40.19 18.43
N TYR A 201 -4.39 39.41 18.16
CA TYR A 201 -5.53 39.27 19.07
C TYR A 201 -5.45 38.01 19.92
N MET A 202 -5.89 38.14 21.17
CA MET A 202 -6.25 37.06 22.08
C MET A 202 -7.69 37.25 22.53
N LEU A 203 -8.35 36.15 22.85
CA LEU A 203 -9.68 36.14 23.41
C LEU A 203 -9.65 35.50 24.80
N THR A 204 -10.41 36.06 25.73
CA THR A 204 -10.53 35.56 27.10
C THR A 204 -11.99 35.44 27.52
N THR A 205 -12.28 34.48 28.38
CA THR A 205 -13.61 34.33 29.00
C THR A 205 -13.49 34.22 30.52
N GLY A 206 -14.52 34.67 31.23
CA GLY A 206 -14.52 34.64 32.69
C GLY A 206 -15.89 34.41 33.31
N ASP A 207 -15.88 34.20 34.62
CA ASP A 207 -17.07 34.04 35.47
C ASP A 207 -17.85 35.35 35.66
N ASP A 208 -17.34 36.46 35.12
CA ASP A 208 -18.08 37.73 35.02
C ASP A 208 -19.12 37.73 33.89
N ARG A 209 -19.25 36.61 33.15
CA ARG A 209 -20.20 36.37 32.04
C ARG A 209 -19.86 37.15 30.77
N THR A 210 -18.63 37.66 30.68
CA THR A 210 -18.16 38.43 29.54
C THR A 210 -17.12 37.64 28.75
N ILE A 211 -17.03 37.98 27.46
CA ILE A 211 -15.94 37.56 26.59
C ILE A 211 -15.19 38.82 26.20
N LYS A 212 -13.87 38.84 26.35
CA LYS A 212 -13.06 40.00 26.03
C LYS A 212 -12.04 39.68 24.95
N ILE A 213 -11.84 40.61 24.04
CA ILE A 213 -10.87 40.52 22.97
C ILE A 213 -9.78 41.53 23.27
N TRP A 214 -8.55 41.06 23.28
CA TRP A 214 -7.37 41.81 23.67
C TRP A 214 -6.41 41.89 22.51
N ASP A 215 -5.83 43.06 22.32
CA ASP A 215 -4.60 43.19 21.55
C ASP A 215 -3.43 42.95 22.51
N TYR A 216 -2.69 41.88 22.29
CA TYR A 216 -1.62 41.48 23.22
C TYR A 216 -0.33 42.30 23.05
N LEU A 217 -0.19 43.06 21.97
CA LEU A 217 0.93 44.00 21.79
C LEU A 217 0.64 45.31 22.54
N SER A 218 -0.54 45.90 22.33
CA SER A 218 -0.95 47.12 23.04
C SER A 218 -1.45 46.88 24.47
N LYS A 219 -1.74 45.63 24.82
CA LYS A 219 -2.27 45.18 26.12
C LYS A 219 -3.61 45.84 26.47
N SER A 220 -4.38 46.19 25.44
CA SER A 220 -5.67 46.88 25.57
C SER A 220 -6.84 45.97 25.20
N CYS A 221 -7.97 46.16 25.87
CA CYS A 221 -9.22 45.47 25.53
C CYS A 221 -9.83 46.13 24.29
N VAL A 222 -9.82 45.42 23.17
CA VAL A 222 -10.40 45.85 21.88
C VAL A 222 -11.93 45.88 21.97
N GLN A 223 -12.52 44.81 22.53
CA GLN A 223 -13.97 44.70 22.64
C GLN A 223 -14.40 43.78 23.79
N THR A 224 -15.55 44.08 24.38
CA THR A 224 -16.24 43.20 25.36
C THR A 224 -17.57 42.72 24.78
N LEU A 225 -17.72 41.41 24.61
CA LEU A 225 -18.98 40.77 24.20
C LEU A 225 -19.79 40.42 25.45
N THR A 226 -21.06 40.83 25.45
CA THR A 226 -22.01 40.54 26.52
C THR A 226 -23.27 39.91 25.91
N GLY A 227 -23.81 38.89 26.57
CA GLY A 227 -25.01 38.20 26.08
C GLY A 227 -25.29 36.84 26.71
N HIS A 228 -24.29 36.21 27.36
CA HIS A 228 -24.52 35.03 28.19
C HIS A 228 -25.11 35.40 29.55
N THR A 229 -25.91 34.50 30.11
CA THR A 229 -26.60 34.72 31.39
C THR A 229 -25.85 34.11 32.58
N SER A 230 -25.00 33.11 32.32
CA SER A 230 -24.14 32.40 33.27
C SER A 230 -22.66 32.48 32.86
N ASN A 231 -21.79 31.80 33.63
CA ASN A 231 -20.36 31.77 33.41
C ASN A 231 -20.01 31.26 32.00
N VAL A 232 -19.08 31.95 31.34
CA VAL A 232 -18.63 31.55 30.00
C VAL A 232 -17.46 30.59 30.15
N SER A 233 -17.70 29.32 29.86
CA SER A 233 -16.71 28.25 30.03
C SER A 233 -15.60 28.30 28.97
N PHE A 234 -15.93 28.70 27.74
CA PHE A 234 -14.95 28.92 26.68
C PHE A 234 -15.44 29.92 25.64
N ALA A 235 -14.50 30.51 24.92
CA ALA A 235 -14.74 31.03 23.59
C ALA A 235 -13.48 30.85 22.73
N VAL A 236 -13.68 30.65 21.43
CA VAL A 236 -12.59 30.36 20.47
C VAL A 236 -12.83 31.09 19.15
N PHE A 237 -11.73 31.45 18.49
CA PHE A 237 -11.78 31.92 17.10
C PHE A 237 -11.88 30.73 16.17
N HIS A 238 -12.80 30.78 15.21
CA HIS A 238 -12.82 29.80 14.15
C HIS A 238 -11.59 29.98 13.24
N PRO A 239 -10.90 28.90 12.81
CA PRO A 239 -9.65 29.03 12.05
C PRO A 239 -9.84 29.60 10.64
N SER A 240 -10.95 29.27 9.97
CA SER A 240 -11.22 29.59 8.54
C SER A 240 -12.43 30.51 8.31
N LEU A 241 -13.28 30.71 9.33
CA LEU A 241 -14.50 31.52 9.22
C LEU A 241 -14.33 32.76 10.08
N PRO A 242 -14.93 33.90 9.71
CA PRO A 242 -14.90 35.11 10.52
C PRO A 242 -15.87 35.00 11.71
N LEU A 243 -15.77 33.92 12.49
CA LEU A 243 -16.63 33.61 13.61
C LEU A 243 -15.86 33.39 14.91
N ILE A 244 -16.50 33.76 16.01
CA ILE A 244 -16.15 33.40 17.38
C ILE A 244 -17.25 32.48 17.90
N VAL A 245 -16.88 31.34 18.47
CA VAL A 245 -17.82 30.39 19.09
C VAL A 245 -17.63 30.48 20.60
N SER A 246 -18.71 30.74 21.35
CA SER A 246 -18.68 30.74 22.82
C SER A 246 -19.69 29.77 23.41
N GLY A 247 -19.33 29.12 24.52
CA GLY A 247 -20.19 28.22 25.27
C GLY A 247 -20.23 28.61 26.75
N SER A 248 -21.42 28.47 27.34
CA SER A 248 -21.70 28.95 28.69
C SER A 248 -22.45 27.92 29.52
N GLU A 249 -22.38 28.09 30.84
CA GLU A 249 -23.18 27.33 31.80
C GLU A 249 -24.67 27.72 31.79
N ASP A 250 -25.11 28.55 30.84
CA ASP A 250 -26.54 28.76 30.56
C ASP A 250 -27.11 27.75 29.56
N GLY A 251 -26.27 26.81 29.09
CA GLY A 251 -26.62 25.77 28.12
C GLY A 251 -26.61 26.22 26.67
N THR A 252 -26.33 27.50 26.41
CA THR A 252 -26.33 28.06 25.05
C THR A 252 -24.92 28.13 24.48
N VAL A 253 -24.85 27.99 23.15
CA VAL A 253 -23.68 28.29 22.34
C VAL A 253 -23.99 29.48 21.46
N LYS A 254 -23.13 30.50 21.47
CA LYS A 254 -23.33 31.73 20.69
C LYS A 254 -22.27 31.84 19.61
N LEU A 255 -22.70 32.18 18.40
CA LEU A 255 -21.83 32.50 17.27
C LEU A 255 -21.80 34.02 17.12
N TRP A 256 -20.60 34.58 17.19
CA TRP A 256 -20.36 36.02 17.04
C TRP A 256 -19.53 36.26 15.80
N HIS A 257 -19.77 37.36 15.11
CA HIS A 257 -18.93 37.72 13.97
C HIS A 257 -17.59 38.33 14.44
N SER A 258 -16.47 37.84 13.92
CA SER A 258 -15.12 38.21 14.40
C SER A 258 -14.70 39.65 14.11
N ASN A 259 -15.32 40.32 13.13
CA ASN A 259 -14.96 41.72 12.79
C ASN A 259 -15.94 42.74 13.37
N THR A 260 -17.24 42.43 13.39
CA THR A 260 -18.30 43.34 13.84
C THR A 260 -18.68 43.10 15.29
N TYR A 261 -18.29 41.94 15.85
CA TYR A 261 -18.56 41.53 17.22
C TYR A 261 -20.05 41.44 17.58
N ARG A 262 -20.90 41.34 16.56
CA ARG A 262 -22.34 41.15 16.73
C ARG A 262 -22.65 39.68 16.93
N LEU A 263 -23.69 39.42 17.70
CA LEU A 263 -24.27 38.08 17.85
C LEU A 263 -25.01 37.72 16.57
N GLU A 264 -24.57 36.66 15.89
CA GLU A 264 -25.18 36.17 14.64
C GLU A 264 -26.26 35.13 14.94
N SER A 265 -25.94 34.14 15.77
CA SER A 265 -26.89 33.09 16.15
C SER A 265 -26.65 32.57 17.57
N THR A 266 -27.70 32.02 18.17
CA THR A 266 -27.65 31.30 19.44
C THR A 266 -28.19 29.89 19.20
N LEU A 267 -27.41 28.89 19.56
CA LEU A 267 -27.73 27.48 19.46
C LEU A 267 -28.01 26.94 20.87
N ASP A 268 -29.06 26.15 20.98
CA ASP A 268 -29.43 25.43 22.20
C ASP A 268 -29.87 24.01 21.80
N TYR A 269 -29.21 23.01 22.39
CA TYR A 269 -29.44 21.60 22.11
C TYR A 269 -30.08 20.85 23.30
N GLY A 270 -30.38 21.54 24.41
CA GLY A 270 -31.03 20.93 25.58
C GLY A 270 -30.20 19.84 26.27
N LEU A 271 -28.87 19.95 26.26
CA LEU A 271 -27.95 19.04 26.95
C LEU A 271 -27.36 19.65 28.24
N GLU A 272 -28.06 20.64 28.80
CA GLU A 272 -27.64 21.43 29.97
C GLU A 272 -26.33 22.20 29.71
N ARG A 273 -25.48 22.39 30.72
CA ARG A 273 -24.31 23.30 30.67
C ARG A 273 -23.27 22.89 29.64
N VAL A 274 -22.67 23.88 28.99
CA VAL A 274 -21.58 23.70 28.02
C VAL A 274 -20.23 23.86 28.71
N TRP A 275 -19.28 22.94 28.48
CA TRP A 275 -18.00 22.92 29.20
C TRP A 275 -16.77 23.10 28.34
N CYS A 276 -16.76 22.53 27.13
CA CYS A 276 -15.55 22.48 26.32
C CYS A 276 -15.86 22.56 24.83
N VAL A 277 -14.85 22.94 24.06
CA VAL A 277 -14.91 23.06 22.60
C VAL A 277 -13.66 22.49 21.97
N ALA A 278 -13.81 21.96 20.76
CA ALA A 278 -12.72 21.72 19.85
C ALA A 278 -13.15 22.17 18.45
N TYR A 279 -12.20 22.61 17.63
CA TYR A 279 -12.44 22.91 16.22
C TYR A 279 -11.40 22.16 15.38
N LYS A 280 -11.80 21.79 14.16
CA LYS A 280 -10.88 21.16 13.21
C LYS A 280 -10.03 22.24 12.55
N LYS A 281 -8.70 22.12 12.61
CA LYS A 281 -7.79 23.15 12.05
C LYS A 281 -7.94 23.33 10.53
N SER A 282 -8.23 22.24 9.81
CA SER A 282 -8.38 22.18 8.35
C SER A 282 -9.84 22.07 7.91
N GLY A 283 -10.81 22.49 8.72
CA GLY A 283 -12.22 22.42 8.35
C GLY A 283 -13.12 23.33 9.18
N ASN A 284 -14.41 23.23 8.91
CA ASN A 284 -15.43 24.05 9.57
C ASN A 284 -16.22 23.26 10.63
N ASP A 285 -15.69 22.10 11.03
CA ASP A 285 -16.29 21.27 12.06
C ASP A 285 -15.91 21.79 13.45
N VAL A 286 -16.91 22.01 14.29
CA VAL A 286 -16.78 22.44 15.68
C VAL A 286 -17.50 21.42 16.57
N ALA A 287 -16.78 20.90 17.56
CA ALA A 287 -17.30 19.98 18.55
C ALA A 287 -17.50 20.72 19.87
N ILE A 288 -18.64 20.46 20.52
CA ILE A 288 -19.07 21.12 21.75
C ILE A 288 -19.45 20.04 22.76
N GLY A 289 -18.90 20.13 23.97
CA GLY A 289 -19.14 19.20 25.06
C GLY A 289 -20.06 19.79 26.13
N TYR A 290 -21.03 19.00 26.56
CA TYR A 290 -22.10 19.35 27.48
C TYR A 290 -22.11 18.47 28.73
N ASP A 291 -23.01 18.75 29.66
CA ASP A 291 -23.33 17.91 30.81
C ASP A 291 -23.89 16.53 30.40
N GLU A 292 -24.67 16.46 29.33
CA GLU A 292 -25.29 15.22 28.83
C GLU A 292 -24.76 14.76 27.47
N GLY A 293 -23.51 15.10 27.12
CA GLY A 293 -22.83 14.51 25.96
C GLY A 293 -22.10 15.51 25.07
N ALA A 294 -22.01 15.21 23.76
CA ALA A 294 -21.29 16.03 22.80
C ALA A 294 -22.06 16.20 21.48
N VAL A 295 -21.88 17.36 20.87
CA VAL A 295 -22.46 17.71 19.57
C VAL A 295 -21.36 18.17 18.64
N VAL A 296 -21.36 17.70 17.39
CA VAL A 296 -20.48 18.21 16.33
C VAL A 296 -21.33 18.91 15.29
N ILE A 297 -21.00 20.16 14.99
CA ILE A 297 -21.65 20.99 13.98
C ILE A 297 -20.65 21.32 12.88
N LYS A 298 -21.10 21.31 11.63
CA LYS A 298 -20.39 21.83 10.47
C LYS A 298 -20.92 23.23 10.19
N LEU A 299 -20.03 24.22 10.18
CA LEU A 299 -20.35 25.62 9.92
C LEU A 299 -20.08 25.95 8.44
N GLY A 300 -21.14 26.13 7.65
CA GLY A 300 -21.04 26.51 6.24
C GLY A 300 -20.40 25.46 5.33
N LYS A 301 -20.24 25.84 4.06
CA LYS A 301 -19.60 25.01 3.03
C LYS A 301 -18.08 25.04 3.19
N GLU A 302 -17.44 23.93 2.85
CA GLU A 302 -15.99 23.76 2.91
C GLU A 302 -15.31 23.91 1.53
N GLU A 303 -16.09 24.29 0.51
CA GLU A 303 -15.60 24.49 -0.85
C GLU A 303 -14.65 25.71 -0.88
N PRO A 304 -13.46 25.59 -1.50
CA PRO A 304 -12.55 26.72 -1.59
C PRO A 304 -13.10 27.79 -2.54
N SER A 305 -13.10 29.04 -2.09
CA SER A 305 -13.47 30.20 -2.91
C SER A 305 -12.34 30.54 -3.89
N VAL A 306 -12.32 29.83 -5.02
CA VAL A 306 -11.29 29.94 -6.07
C VAL A 306 -11.90 30.02 -7.46
N SER A 307 -11.19 30.69 -8.36
CA SER A 307 -11.51 30.69 -9.79
C SER A 307 -10.24 30.78 -10.62
N MET A 308 -10.26 30.19 -11.81
CA MET A 308 -9.17 30.26 -12.78
C MET A 308 -9.72 30.83 -14.10
N ASP A 309 -8.98 31.75 -14.72
CA ASP A 309 -9.30 32.22 -16.08
C ASP A 309 -8.77 31.26 -17.16
N ALA A 310 -9.17 31.49 -18.41
CA ALA A 310 -8.73 30.65 -19.54
C ALA A 310 -7.21 30.72 -19.82
N ALA A 311 -6.51 31.72 -19.29
CA ALA A 311 -5.06 31.90 -19.45
C ALA A 311 -4.24 31.25 -18.32
N GLY A 312 -4.89 30.65 -17.32
CA GLY A 312 -4.23 29.99 -16.19
C GLY A 312 -3.94 30.93 -15.00
N LYS A 313 -4.53 32.12 -14.95
CA LYS A 313 -4.49 32.98 -13.77
C LYS A 313 -5.52 32.47 -12.76
N VAL A 314 -5.03 32.01 -11.62
CA VAL A 314 -5.85 31.54 -10.50
C VAL A 314 -5.95 32.66 -9.47
N VAL A 315 -7.16 32.93 -9.01
CA VAL A 315 -7.45 33.86 -7.92
C VAL A 315 -8.27 33.10 -6.88
N TRP A 316 -7.85 33.18 -5.63
CA TRP A 316 -8.58 32.61 -4.50
C TRP A 316 -8.58 33.57 -3.32
N ALA A 317 -9.52 33.37 -2.43
CA ALA A 317 -9.59 34.12 -1.20
C ALA A 317 -9.39 33.22 0.01
N LYS A 318 -8.62 33.70 0.98
CA LYS A 318 -8.42 33.08 2.29
C LYS A 318 -8.88 34.08 3.33
N ASN A 319 -10.01 33.80 3.97
CA ASN A 319 -10.72 34.74 4.84
C ASN A 319 -11.06 36.04 4.08
N SER A 320 -10.37 37.13 4.36
CA SER A 320 -10.54 38.43 3.68
C SER A 320 -9.38 38.78 2.74
N GLU A 321 -8.31 37.98 2.73
CA GLU A 321 -7.14 38.21 1.90
C GLU A 321 -7.32 37.53 0.55
N VAL A 322 -7.02 38.26 -0.53
CA VAL A 322 -7.10 37.75 -1.90
C VAL A 322 -5.71 37.52 -2.45
N LEU A 323 -5.50 36.29 -2.86
CA LEU A 323 -4.25 35.81 -3.42
C LEU A 323 -4.44 35.45 -4.88
N SER A 324 -3.38 35.61 -5.66
CA SER A 324 -3.35 35.23 -7.07
C SER A 324 -2.08 34.46 -7.38
N ALA A 325 -2.17 33.56 -8.33
CA ALA A 325 -1.02 32.87 -8.91
C ALA A 325 -1.25 32.67 -10.41
N ASN A 326 -0.18 32.58 -11.17
CA ASN A 326 -0.27 32.30 -12.60
C ASN A 326 0.35 30.94 -12.89
N VAL A 327 -0.49 30.00 -13.29
CA VAL A 327 -0.08 28.64 -13.66
C VAL A 327 0.30 28.57 -15.14
N GLY A 328 -0.18 29.51 -15.95
CA GLY A 328 0.14 29.64 -17.38
C GLY A 328 1.61 29.94 -17.67
N ALA A 329 2.32 30.62 -16.76
CA ALA A 329 3.72 31.01 -16.94
C ALA A 329 4.73 29.94 -16.47
N SER A 330 4.30 28.91 -15.74
CA SER A 330 5.17 27.91 -15.09
C SER A 330 5.42 26.68 -15.98
N ALA A 331 5.29 26.81 -17.30
CA ALA A 331 5.24 25.73 -18.28
C ALA A 331 6.57 24.99 -18.54
N GLU A 332 7.67 25.28 -17.83
CA GLU A 332 8.99 24.72 -18.14
C GLU A 332 9.32 23.38 -17.46
N GLU A 333 8.57 22.92 -16.46
CA GLU A 333 8.83 21.61 -15.83
C GLU A 333 7.56 20.74 -15.83
N SER A 334 7.68 19.55 -16.41
CA SER A 334 6.68 18.48 -16.34
C SER A 334 6.53 18.01 -14.90
N ALA A 335 5.83 18.78 -14.07
CA ALA A 335 5.56 18.41 -12.68
C ALA A 335 4.85 17.04 -12.69
N PRO A 336 5.27 16.05 -11.92
CA PRO A 336 4.59 14.75 -11.89
C PRO A 336 3.10 14.89 -11.50
N ASP A 337 2.26 14.01 -12.05
CA ASP A 337 0.82 14.02 -11.81
C ASP A 337 0.49 13.92 -10.32
N GLY A 338 -0.46 14.74 -9.86
CA GLY A 338 -0.94 14.74 -8.47
C GLY A 338 -0.02 15.41 -7.46
N GLN A 339 1.11 16.00 -7.87
CA GLN A 339 1.95 16.80 -6.97
C GLN A 339 1.54 18.27 -6.97
N ARG A 340 1.85 18.95 -5.84
CA ARG A 340 1.65 20.38 -5.68
C ARG A 340 2.56 21.15 -6.62
N LEU A 341 1.96 22.02 -7.41
CA LEU A 341 2.69 22.92 -8.29
C LEU A 341 3.38 24.04 -7.48
N PRO A 342 4.68 24.30 -7.71
CA PRO A 342 5.38 25.42 -7.11
C PRO A 342 5.01 26.71 -7.87
N VAL A 343 3.87 27.32 -7.50
CA VAL A 343 3.42 28.56 -8.13
C VAL A 343 3.75 29.76 -7.24
N SER A 344 4.25 30.86 -7.83
CA SER A 344 4.50 32.10 -7.12
C SER A 344 3.19 32.79 -6.75
N VAL A 345 2.91 32.88 -5.46
CA VAL A 345 1.71 33.54 -4.94
C VAL A 345 1.96 35.04 -4.77
N ARG A 346 1.04 35.85 -5.29
CA ARG A 346 1.02 37.30 -5.16
C ARG A 346 -0.26 37.75 -4.48
N GLU A 347 -0.13 38.57 -3.44
CA GLU A 347 -1.25 39.25 -2.78
C GLU A 347 -1.80 40.36 -3.68
N MET A 348 -3.11 40.33 -3.92
CA MET A 348 -3.81 41.29 -4.79
C MET A 348 -4.49 42.40 -3.99
N GLY A 349 -4.93 42.10 -2.78
CA GLY A 349 -5.64 42.99 -1.89
C GLY A 349 -6.57 42.24 -0.95
N THR A 350 -7.56 42.93 -0.41
CA THR A 350 -8.57 42.38 0.50
C THR A 350 -9.99 42.55 -0.04
N THR A 351 -10.91 41.74 0.45
CA THR A 351 -12.36 41.88 0.21
C THR A 351 -13.06 42.39 1.46
N GLU A 352 -14.08 43.22 1.26
CA GLU A 352 -14.90 43.75 2.37
C GLU A 352 -15.88 42.71 2.92
N VAL A 353 -16.32 41.80 2.06
CA VAL A 353 -17.26 40.71 2.38
C VAL A 353 -16.53 39.38 2.51
N TYR A 354 -17.11 38.44 3.26
CA TYR A 354 -16.61 37.08 3.34
C TYR A 354 -16.93 36.32 2.03
N PRO A 355 -15.92 35.91 1.24
CA PRO A 355 -16.11 35.35 -0.09
C PRO A 355 -16.71 33.93 -0.01
N GLN A 356 -18.00 33.81 -0.33
CA GLN A 356 -18.69 32.52 -0.48
C GLN A 356 -18.64 31.99 -1.91
N LEU A 357 -18.65 32.89 -2.89
CA LEU A 357 -18.48 32.58 -4.31
C LEU A 357 -17.41 33.52 -4.89
N LEU A 358 -16.49 32.95 -5.66
CA LEU A 358 -15.49 33.70 -6.40
C LEU A 358 -15.49 33.22 -7.85
N GLN A 359 -15.72 34.13 -8.81
CA GLN A 359 -15.86 33.77 -10.21
C GLN A 359 -15.22 34.80 -11.14
N HIS A 360 -14.35 34.36 -12.05
CA HIS A 360 -13.90 35.17 -13.18
C HIS A 360 -15.04 35.41 -14.19
N SER A 361 -15.07 36.58 -14.81
CA SER A 361 -15.82 36.76 -16.06
C SER A 361 -15.26 35.80 -17.14
N PRO A 362 -16.05 35.37 -18.14
CA PRO A 362 -15.58 34.41 -19.15
C PRO A 362 -14.29 34.81 -19.87
N ASN A 363 -14.06 36.11 -20.08
CA ASN A 363 -12.83 36.66 -20.65
C ASN A 363 -11.67 36.90 -19.65
N GLY A 364 -11.83 36.55 -18.37
CA GLY A 364 -10.84 36.75 -17.30
C GLY A 364 -10.62 38.19 -16.84
N ARG A 365 -11.32 39.18 -17.43
CA ARG A 365 -11.09 40.62 -17.15
C ARG A 365 -11.54 41.05 -15.75
N PHE A 366 -12.61 40.47 -15.26
CA PHE A 366 -13.22 40.80 -13.97
C PHE A 366 -13.24 39.58 -13.06
N VAL A 367 -13.21 39.82 -11.75
CA VAL A 367 -13.45 38.81 -10.73
C VAL A 367 -14.60 39.30 -9.87
N THR A 368 -15.60 38.46 -9.69
CA THR A 368 -16.74 38.73 -8.83
C THR A 368 -16.60 37.95 -7.54
N VAL A 369 -16.87 38.62 -6.43
CA VAL A 369 -16.91 38.05 -5.10
C VAL A 369 -18.32 38.26 -4.57
N CYS A 370 -18.98 37.17 -4.17
CA CYS A 370 -20.28 37.23 -3.49
C CYS A 370 -20.15 36.67 -2.08
N GLY A 371 -20.79 37.35 -1.13
CA GLY A 371 -20.64 37.09 0.30
C GLY A 371 -21.57 37.96 1.12
N ASP A 372 -22.08 37.44 2.24
CA ASP A 372 -22.87 38.21 3.22
C ASP A 372 -24.13 38.91 2.64
N GLY A 373 -24.67 38.39 1.53
CA GLY A 373 -25.81 38.98 0.81
C GLY A 373 -25.44 40.16 -0.09
N GLU A 374 -24.16 40.34 -0.38
CA GLU A 374 -23.61 41.37 -1.24
C GLU A 374 -22.75 40.76 -2.34
N TYR A 375 -22.59 41.47 -3.45
CA TYR A 375 -21.64 41.15 -4.51
C TYR A 375 -20.75 42.35 -4.82
N ILE A 376 -19.49 42.07 -5.15
CA ILE A 376 -18.52 43.07 -5.57
C ILE A 376 -17.76 42.55 -6.79
N ILE A 377 -17.68 43.37 -7.84
CA ILE A 377 -16.93 43.09 -9.05
C ILE A 377 -15.64 43.90 -9.02
N TYR A 378 -14.50 43.21 -9.13
CA TYR A 378 -13.16 43.78 -9.19
C TYR A 378 -12.55 43.61 -10.59
N THR A 379 -11.59 44.45 -10.95
CA THR A 379 -10.71 44.17 -12.09
C THR A 379 -9.69 43.09 -11.73
N ALA A 380 -9.58 42.04 -12.54
CA ALA A 380 -8.69 40.92 -12.24
C ALA A 380 -7.21 41.32 -12.16
N LEU A 381 -6.77 42.33 -12.92
CA LEU A 381 -5.36 42.74 -12.99
C LEU A 381 -4.91 43.62 -11.83
N ALA A 382 -5.74 44.55 -11.39
CA ALA A 382 -5.36 45.60 -10.44
C ALA A 382 -6.21 45.62 -9.17
N TRP A 383 -7.11 44.65 -9.01
CA TRP A 383 -8.03 44.51 -7.88
C TRP A 383 -8.82 45.79 -7.54
N ARG A 384 -9.26 46.52 -8.57
CA ARG A 384 -10.05 47.76 -8.38
C ARG A 384 -11.54 47.48 -8.45
N ASN A 385 -12.29 47.96 -7.46
CA ASN A 385 -13.76 47.88 -7.45
C ASN A 385 -14.34 48.54 -8.72
N LYS A 386 -15.25 47.84 -9.39
CA LYS A 386 -15.98 48.29 -10.57
C LYS A 386 -17.46 48.46 -10.34
N ALA A 387 -18.08 47.54 -9.62
CA ALA A 387 -19.49 47.59 -9.26
C ALA A 387 -19.71 46.80 -7.98
N PHE A 388 -20.73 47.15 -7.22
CA PHE A 388 -21.14 46.44 -6.02
C PHE A 388 -22.65 46.59 -5.83
N GLY A 389 -23.26 45.70 -5.04
CA GLY A 389 -24.67 45.76 -4.72
C GLY A 389 -25.11 44.61 -3.81
N SER A 390 -26.40 44.55 -3.50
CA SER A 390 -27.01 43.41 -2.81
C SER A 390 -27.19 42.24 -3.77
N GLY A 391 -26.90 41.02 -3.31
CA GLY A 391 -27.07 39.80 -4.09
C GLY A 391 -26.71 38.55 -3.30
N LEU A 392 -27.59 37.56 -3.32
CA LEU A 392 -27.36 36.21 -2.78
C LEU A 392 -26.73 35.28 -3.84
N GLY A 393 -26.99 35.53 -5.11
CA GLY A 393 -26.44 34.75 -6.23
C GLY A 393 -25.99 35.64 -7.38
N PHE A 394 -25.06 35.14 -8.19
CA PHE A 394 -24.45 35.87 -9.30
C PHE A 394 -24.17 34.95 -10.49
N ALA A 395 -24.42 35.43 -11.71
CA ALA A 395 -24.16 34.68 -12.94
C ALA A 395 -23.65 35.59 -14.06
N TRP A 396 -22.54 35.22 -14.72
CA TRP A 396 -22.05 35.89 -15.93
C TRP A 396 -22.66 35.32 -17.21
N ALA A 397 -23.00 36.17 -18.16
CA ALA A 397 -23.24 35.75 -19.54
C ALA A 397 -21.92 35.51 -20.28
N SER A 398 -21.94 34.74 -21.36
CA SER A 398 -20.75 34.42 -22.18
C SER A 398 -20.03 35.65 -22.75
N ASP A 399 -20.72 36.77 -22.94
CA ASP A 399 -20.17 38.02 -23.48
C ASP A 399 -19.25 38.80 -22.50
N SER A 400 -19.19 38.37 -21.23
CA SER A 400 -18.42 39.00 -20.14
C SER A 400 -18.78 40.47 -19.82
N ASN A 401 -19.88 40.98 -20.38
CA ASN A 401 -20.36 42.35 -20.17
C ASN A 401 -21.77 42.37 -19.57
N THR A 402 -22.49 41.26 -19.69
CA THR A 402 -23.82 41.03 -19.16
C THR A 402 -23.74 40.06 -17.98
N TYR A 403 -24.47 40.36 -16.91
CA TYR A 403 -24.55 39.50 -15.73
C TYR A 403 -25.92 39.61 -15.06
N ALA A 404 -26.30 38.58 -14.32
CA ALA A 404 -27.50 38.56 -13.48
C ALA A 404 -27.12 38.47 -12.01
N VAL A 405 -27.95 39.08 -11.17
CA VAL A 405 -27.84 39.04 -9.70
C VAL A 405 -29.19 38.64 -9.13
N HIS A 406 -29.19 37.67 -8.22
CA HIS A 406 -30.37 37.26 -7.48
C HIS A 406 -30.38 37.96 -6.11
N GLU A 407 -31.41 38.76 -5.84
CA GLU A 407 -31.54 39.52 -4.57
C GLU A 407 -32.40 38.79 -3.51
N GLY A 408 -32.88 37.58 -3.82
CA GLY A 408 -33.74 36.76 -2.96
C GLY A 408 -35.19 36.63 -3.44
N GLY A 409 -35.82 35.51 -3.10
CA GLY A 409 -37.16 35.15 -3.58
C GLY A 409 -37.17 35.06 -5.11
N SER A 410 -38.12 35.74 -5.76
CA SER A 410 -38.26 35.76 -7.22
C SER A 410 -37.51 36.90 -7.93
N LYS A 411 -36.73 37.71 -7.20
CA LYS A 411 -36.10 38.92 -7.76
C LYS A 411 -34.73 38.62 -8.37
N VAL A 412 -34.69 38.62 -9.69
CA VAL A 412 -33.44 38.53 -10.49
C VAL A 412 -33.29 39.80 -11.33
N LYS A 413 -32.17 40.49 -11.18
CA LYS A 413 -31.82 41.69 -11.94
C LYS A 413 -30.74 41.37 -12.96
N VAL A 414 -30.90 41.87 -14.18
CA VAL A 414 -29.91 41.72 -15.25
C VAL A 414 -29.22 43.06 -15.51
N PHE A 415 -27.92 43.04 -15.67
CA PHE A 415 -27.07 44.20 -15.91
C PHE A 415 -26.30 44.02 -17.21
N ARG A 416 -26.09 45.11 -17.95
CA ARG A 416 -25.20 45.15 -19.11
C ARG A 416 -24.29 46.36 -19.00
N ASN A 417 -22.99 46.17 -19.16
CA ASN A 417 -21.98 47.23 -18.94
C ASN A 417 -22.13 47.90 -17.56
N PHE A 418 -22.39 47.10 -16.51
CA PHE A 418 -22.59 47.56 -15.13
C PHE A 418 -23.79 48.50 -14.92
N LYS A 419 -24.75 48.51 -15.85
CA LYS A 419 -26.01 49.25 -15.74
C LYS A 419 -27.18 48.27 -15.74
N GLU A 420 -28.11 48.47 -14.83
CA GLU A 420 -29.30 47.63 -14.71
C GLU A 420 -30.20 47.76 -15.96
N ARG A 421 -30.67 46.62 -16.47
CA ARG A 421 -31.74 46.52 -17.47
C ARG A 421 -33.04 46.27 -16.74
N ALA A 422 -33.62 47.33 -16.19
CA ALA A 422 -34.83 47.25 -15.38
C ALA A 422 -35.98 46.58 -16.15
N GLY A 423 -36.67 45.64 -15.50
CA GLY A 423 -37.86 44.98 -16.02
C GLY A 423 -37.61 43.92 -17.10
N LEU A 424 -36.35 43.55 -17.39
CA LEU A 424 -36.04 42.55 -18.41
C LEU A 424 -36.56 41.15 -18.03
N LEU A 425 -36.44 40.78 -16.76
CA LEU A 425 -36.84 39.48 -16.25
C LEU A 425 -37.73 39.65 -15.03
N THR A 426 -38.90 39.01 -15.05
CA THR A 426 -39.82 38.97 -13.91
C THR A 426 -40.25 37.52 -13.71
N LEU A 427 -39.91 36.94 -12.56
CA LEU A 427 -40.19 35.54 -12.26
C LEU A 427 -41.39 35.43 -11.32
N ALA A 428 -42.26 34.45 -11.58
CA ALA A 428 -43.45 34.18 -10.77
C ALA A 428 -43.20 33.18 -9.62
N TYR A 429 -41.98 32.64 -9.51
CA TYR A 429 -41.59 31.61 -8.56
C TYR A 429 -40.32 32.01 -7.81
N ASN A 430 -40.05 31.36 -6.67
CA ASN A 430 -38.84 31.60 -5.90
C ASN A 430 -37.65 30.91 -6.57
N VAL A 431 -36.56 31.65 -6.69
CA VAL A 431 -35.30 31.16 -7.24
C VAL A 431 -34.38 30.77 -6.10
N ASP A 432 -33.85 29.56 -6.16
CA ASP A 432 -32.90 29.02 -5.20
C ASP A 432 -31.47 29.43 -5.57
N ALA A 433 -31.12 29.36 -6.86
CA ALA A 433 -29.84 29.80 -7.39
C ALA A 433 -29.95 30.23 -8.86
N ILE A 434 -28.93 30.95 -9.34
CA ILE A 434 -28.79 31.32 -10.74
C ILE A 434 -27.46 30.84 -11.30
N ALA A 435 -27.45 30.45 -12.57
CA ALA A 435 -26.24 30.04 -13.29
C ALA A 435 -26.15 30.72 -14.65
N GLY A 436 -24.92 31.01 -15.06
CA GLY A 436 -24.61 31.74 -16.28
C GLY A 436 -24.08 30.85 -17.41
N GLY A 437 -23.97 31.42 -18.60
CA GLY A 437 -23.52 30.72 -19.81
C GLY A 437 -24.22 31.27 -21.05
N ALA A 438 -24.53 30.39 -22.01
CA ALA A 438 -25.23 30.76 -23.25
C ALA A 438 -26.62 31.35 -22.98
N LEU A 439 -27.32 30.81 -21.98
CA LEU A 439 -28.59 31.29 -21.46
C LEU A 439 -28.47 31.54 -19.95
N LEU A 440 -29.36 32.38 -19.41
CA LEU A 440 -29.49 32.56 -17.96
C LEU A 440 -30.33 31.42 -17.42
N ALA A 441 -29.78 30.60 -16.53
CA ALA A 441 -30.53 29.57 -15.86
C ALA A 441 -30.97 30.03 -14.47
N ALA A 442 -32.26 29.95 -14.19
CA ALA A 442 -32.84 30.19 -12.87
C ALA A 442 -33.38 28.87 -12.31
N LEU A 443 -32.76 28.40 -11.21
CA LEU A 443 -33.08 27.15 -10.56
C LEU A 443 -34.22 27.40 -9.56
N GLY A 444 -35.32 26.68 -9.73
CA GLY A 444 -36.42 26.61 -8.77
C GLY A 444 -36.47 25.24 -8.11
N THR A 445 -37.41 25.08 -7.19
CA THR A 445 -37.57 23.80 -6.48
C THR A 445 -38.10 22.71 -7.42
N GLY A 446 -37.22 21.79 -7.81
CA GLY A 446 -37.53 20.66 -8.69
C GLY A 446 -37.53 20.96 -10.19
N PHE A 447 -37.12 22.16 -10.63
CA PHE A 447 -37.03 22.52 -12.05
C PHE A 447 -35.99 23.61 -12.33
N VAL A 448 -35.59 23.71 -13.59
CA VAL A 448 -34.70 24.75 -14.11
C VAL A 448 -35.36 25.45 -15.29
N CYS A 449 -35.38 26.77 -15.28
CA CYS A 449 -35.81 27.57 -16.42
C CYS A 449 -34.63 28.28 -17.06
N PHE A 450 -34.47 28.13 -18.37
CA PHE A 450 -33.49 28.84 -19.19
C PHE A 450 -34.13 30.06 -19.85
N TYR A 451 -33.50 31.22 -19.69
CA TYR A 451 -33.95 32.50 -20.21
C TYR A 451 -32.93 33.11 -21.16
N ASP A 452 -33.41 33.78 -22.19
CA ASP A 452 -32.57 34.53 -23.12
C ASP A 452 -32.05 35.83 -22.50
N TRP A 453 -30.74 36.07 -22.58
CA TRP A 453 -30.08 37.23 -21.98
C TRP A 453 -30.47 38.57 -22.62
N GLU A 454 -30.93 38.57 -23.89
CA GLU A 454 -31.23 39.79 -24.62
C GLU A 454 -32.68 40.23 -24.39
N THR A 455 -33.61 39.29 -24.48
CA THR A 455 -35.06 39.49 -24.45
C THR A 455 -35.70 39.22 -23.10
N GLY A 456 -35.11 38.35 -22.27
CA GLY A 456 -35.71 37.85 -21.04
C GLY A 456 -36.80 36.80 -21.25
N ALA A 457 -36.99 36.31 -22.49
CA ALA A 457 -37.96 35.28 -22.81
C ALA A 457 -37.55 33.91 -22.25
N LEU A 458 -38.54 33.11 -21.85
CA LEU A 458 -38.34 31.72 -21.46
C LEU A 458 -38.00 30.89 -22.72
N VAL A 459 -36.84 30.26 -22.72
CA VAL A 459 -36.39 29.37 -23.81
C VAL A 459 -36.88 27.95 -23.56
N ARG A 460 -36.62 27.41 -22.36
CA ARG A 460 -37.04 26.06 -21.98
C ARG A 460 -37.12 25.90 -20.48
N ARG A 461 -38.11 25.15 -20.01
CA ARG A 461 -38.16 24.60 -18.66
C ARG A 461 -37.78 23.12 -18.68
N VAL A 462 -36.97 22.71 -17.72
CA VAL A 462 -36.52 21.32 -17.53
C VAL A 462 -36.86 20.92 -16.10
N ASP A 463 -37.70 19.90 -15.93
CA ASP A 463 -38.17 19.43 -14.62
C ASP A 463 -37.14 18.49 -13.97
N VAL A 464 -36.07 19.09 -13.46
CA VAL A 464 -34.98 18.41 -12.75
C VAL A 464 -34.57 19.26 -11.55
N GLU A 465 -34.31 18.61 -10.41
CA GLU A 465 -33.73 19.25 -9.23
C GLU A 465 -32.23 19.47 -9.42
N ALA A 466 -31.88 20.61 -10.03
CA ALA A 466 -30.50 20.96 -10.32
C ALA A 466 -29.83 21.66 -9.15
N LYS A 467 -28.56 21.34 -8.94
CA LYS A 467 -27.66 21.99 -7.99
C LYS A 467 -26.71 22.96 -8.66
N ALA A 468 -26.25 22.62 -9.86
CA ALA A 468 -25.33 23.44 -10.63
C ALA A 468 -25.55 23.22 -12.14
N ILE A 469 -25.18 24.23 -12.93
CA ILE A 469 -25.31 24.21 -14.39
C ILE A 469 -24.01 24.68 -15.00
N HIS A 470 -23.50 23.92 -15.96
CA HIS A 470 -22.25 24.20 -16.65
C HIS A 470 -22.45 24.15 -18.16
N TRP A 471 -22.22 25.28 -18.82
CA TRP A 471 -22.27 25.38 -20.28
C TRP A 471 -20.91 25.09 -20.92
N SER A 472 -20.95 24.48 -22.11
CA SER A 472 -19.77 24.35 -22.96
C SER A 472 -19.28 25.72 -23.45
N THR A 473 -18.03 25.78 -23.89
CA THR A 473 -17.46 27.01 -24.44
C THR A 473 -18.13 27.47 -25.73
N THR A 474 -18.71 26.53 -26.50
CA THR A 474 -19.50 26.84 -27.71
C THR A 474 -20.91 27.32 -27.36
N GLY A 475 -21.43 26.93 -26.19
CA GLY A 475 -22.80 27.21 -25.76
C GLY A 475 -23.83 26.24 -26.33
N GLU A 476 -23.40 25.15 -26.99
CA GLU A 476 -24.27 24.13 -27.58
C GLU A 476 -24.58 22.98 -26.64
N LEU A 477 -23.71 22.71 -25.65
CA LEU A 477 -23.93 21.65 -24.66
C LEU A 477 -24.06 22.25 -23.27
N VAL A 478 -24.96 21.70 -22.46
CA VAL A 478 -25.14 22.07 -21.06
C VAL A 478 -25.20 20.82 -20.20
N ALA A 479 -24.43 20.83 -19.11
CA ALA A 479 -24.48 19.84 -18.05
C ALA A 479 -25.34 20.37 -16.90
N ILE A 480 -26.42 19.68 -16.59
CA ILE A 480 -27.29 19.92 -15.44
C ILE A 480 -26.91 18.91 -14.35
N VAL A 481 -26.30 19.40 -13.27
CA VAL A 481 -25.79 18.57 -12.18
C VAL A 481 -26.82 18.49 -11.06
N CYS A 482 -27.18 17.27 -10.67
CA CYS A 482 -28.05 16.94 -9.53
C CYS A 482 -27.22 16.30 -8.41
N ASP A 483 -27.88 15.87 -7.33
CA ASP A 483 -27.17 15.27 -6.19
C ASP A 483 -26.58 13.89 -6.52
N ASP A 484 -27.32 13.03 -7.24
CA ASP A 484 -26.91 11.65 -7.54
C ASP A 484 -26.63 11.37 -9.03
N SER A 485 -26.98 12.31 -9.91
CA SER A 485 -26.81 12.18 -11.36
C SER A 485 -26.53 13.54 -12.02
N PHE A 486 -26.15 13.52 -13.29
CA PHE A 486 -26.15 14.72 -14.11
C PHE A 486 -26.60 14.40 -15.54
N TYR A 487 -27.24 15.37 -16.17
CA TYR A 487 -27.78 15.27 -17.53
C TYR A 487 -27.00 16.17 -18.47
N ILE A 488 -26.77 15.70 -19.68
CA ILE A 488 -26.20 16.51 -20.75
C ILE A 488 -27.28 16.76 -21.80
N LEU A 489 -27.55 18.03 -22.03
CA LEU A 489 -28.49 18.48 -23.06
C LEU A 489 -27.73 19.23 -24.15
N ARG A 490 -28.19 19.09 -25.39
CA ARG A 490 -27.78 19.91 -26.52
C ARG A 490 -28.80 21.03 -26.72
N PHE A 491 -28.33 22.26 -26.83
CA PHE A 491 -29.11 23.45 -27.14
C PHE A 491 -28.97 23.78 -28.62
N ASP A 492 -30.08 23.67 -29.36
CA ASP A 492 -30.16 24.06 -30.77
C ASP A 492 -30.72 25.48 -30.88
N ARG A 493 -29.82 26.43 -31.12
CA ARG A 493 -30.18 27.84 -31.24
C ARG A 493 -30.98 28.13 -32.52
N ASP A 494 -30.70 27.40 -33.60
CA ASP A 494 -31.36 27.60 -34.88
C ASP A 494 -32.79 27.07 -34.84
N ALA A 495 -33.01 25.93 -34.15
CA ALA A 495 -34.35 25.42 -33.87
C ALA A 495 -35.19 26.40 -33.03
N TYR A 496 -34.58 27.01 -32.01
CA TYR A 496 -35.25 28.05 -31.22
C TYR A 496 -35.60 29.29 -32.07
N ALA A 497 -34.66 29.79 -32.87
CA ALA A 497 -34.90 30.94 -33.75
C ALA A 497 -35.99 30.64 -34.80
N ALA A 498 -35.94 29.47 -35.44
CA ALA A 498 -36.94 29.04 -36.41
C ALA A 498 -38.34 28.90 -35.79
N TYR A 499 -38.43 28.42 -34.55
CA TYR A 499 -39.70 28.36 -33.82
C TYR A 499 -40.28 29.76 -33.57
N LEU A 500 -39.44 30.71 -33.14
CA LEU A 500 -39.87 32.10 -32.97
C LEU A 500 -40.31 32.75 -34.30
N ASP A 501 -39.57 32.52 -35.38
CA ASP A 501 -39.89 33.03 -36.72
C ASP A 501 -41.18 32.43 -37.29
N SER A 502 -41.55 31.21 -36.86
CA SER A 502 -42.82 30.58 -37.24
C SER A 502 -44.05 31.28 -36.66
N GLY A 503 -43.88 32.11 -35.63
CA GLY A 503 -44.95 32.82 -34.93
C GLY A 503 -45.82 31.92 -34.04
N ALA A 504 -45.37 30.69 -33.74
CA ALA A 504 -46.04 29.79 -32.81
C ALA A 504 -46.01 30.36 -31.37
N GLU A 505 -47.08 30.14 -30.60
CA GLU A 505 -47.10 30.54 -29.18
C GLU A 505 -46.08 29.69 -28.41
N VAL A 506 -45.28 30.36 -27.56
CA VAL A 506 -44.37 29.69 -26.64
C VAL A 506 -45.20 29.19 -25.47
N GLU A 507 -45.24 27.87 -25.31
CA GLU A 507 -45.96 27.21 -24.21
C GLU A 507 -45.32 27.54 -22.85
N ASP A 508 -46.01 27.19 -21.76
CA ASP A 508 -45.54 27.45 -20.39
C ASP A 508 -44.18 26.78 -20.08
N ASP A 509 -43.83 25.72 -20.82
CA ASP A 509 -42.56 24.99 -20.70
C ASP A 509 -41.47 25.45 -21.71
N GLY A 510 -41.74 26.51 -22.49
CA GLY A 510 -40.84 27.01 -23.52
C GLY A 510 -40.88 26.20 -24.82
N VAL A 511 -39.78 26.25 -25.59
CA VAL A 511 -39.65 25.59 -26.90
C VAL A 511 -39.00 24.23 -26.73
N GLU A 512 -39.77 23.15 -26.87
CA GLU A 512 -39.29 21.77 -26.70
C GLU A 512 -38.15 21.41 -27.67
N THR A 513 -38.27 21.80 -28.94
CA THR A 513 -37.26 21.52 -29.97
C THR A 513 -35.94 22.24 -29.76
N ALA A 514 -35.86 23.19 -28.81
CA ALA A 514 -34.63 23.90 -28.51
C ALA A 514 -33.62 23.05 -27.73
N PHE A 515 -34.07 22.01 -27.03
CA PHE A 515 -33.21 21.14 -26.23
C PHE A 515 -33.39 19.66 -26.56
N GLU A 516 -32.28 18.94 -26.68
CA GLU A 516 -32.25 17.49 -26.85
C GLU A 516 -31.43 16.85 -25.73
N VAL A 517 -31.92 15.75 -25.14
CA VAL A 517 -31.18 15.00 -24.14
C VAL A 517 -30.13 14.13 -24.86
N VAL A 518 -28.85 14.37 -24.58
CA VAL A 518 -27.74 13.60 -25.16
C VAL A 518 -27.45 12.37 -24.32
N THR A 519 -27.26 12.55 -23.01
CA THR A 519 -26.96 11.43 -22.11
C THR A 519 -27.33 11.74 -20.66
N GLU A 520 -27.54 10.68 -19.88
CA GLU A 520 -27.72 10.71 -18.43
C GLU A 520 -26.60 9.89 -17.78
N VAL A 521 -25.94 10.48 -16.79
CA VAL A 521 -24.88 9.80 -16.04
C VAL A 521 -25.31 9.67 -14.58
N SER A 522 -25.46 8.43 -14.11
CA SER A 522 -25.82 8.11 -12.72
C SER A 522 -24.61 8.20 -11.77
N GLU A 523 -23.93 9.35 -11.77
CA GLU A 523 -22.87 9.69 -10.83
C GLU A 523 -23.06 11.12 -10.29
N SER A 524 -22.76 11.32 -9.00
CA SER A 524 -22.77 12.67 -8.40
C SER A 524 -21.56 13.48 -8.86
N ALA A 525 -21.76 14.65 -9.46
CA ALA A 525 -20.67 15.58 -9.79
C ALA A 525 -20.57 16.72 -8.76
N ARG A 526 -19.37 16.93 -8.20
CA ARG A 526 -19.08 18.01 -7.24
C ARG A 526 -18.72 19.31 -7.97
N THR A 527 -17.78 19.23 -8.90
CA THR A 527 -17.40 20.34 -9.78
C THR A 527 -17.26 19.83 -11.20
N ALA A 528 -17.69 20.63 -12.18
CA ALA A 528 -17.57 20.27 -13.58
C ALA A 528 -17.17 21.48 -14.46
N LYS A 529 -16.42 21.22 -15.53
CA LYS A 529 -15.98 22.20 -16.53
C LYS A 529 -15.89 21.53 -17.89
N TRP A 530 -16.30 22.26 -18.92
CA TRP A 530 -16.19 21.81 -20.30
C TRP A 530 -14.84 22.16 -20.93
N THR A 531 -14.36 21.26 -21.78
CA THR A 531 -13.19 21.43 -22.65
C THR A 531 -13.53 20.91 -24.04
N GLY A 532 -13.92 21.82 -24.94
CA GLY A 532 -14.56 21.43 -26.19
C GLY A 532 -15.88 20.71 -25.89
N GLU A 533 -16.01 19.49 -26.41
CA GLU A 533 -17.17 18.59 -26.20
C GLU A 533 -16.98 17.60 -25.04
N CYS A 534 -15.84 17.66 -24.36
CA CYS A 534 -15.55 16.80 -23.22
C CYS A 534 -15.91 17.51 -21.91
N LEU A 535 -16.64 16.83 -21.03
CA LEU A 535 -16.96 17.31 -19.70
C LEU A 535 -15.99 16.74 -18.68
N LEU A 536 -15.15 17.59 -18.09
CA LEU A 536 -14.32 17.24 -16.94
C LEU A 536 -15.11 17.42 -15.67
N TYR A 537 -15.08 16.46 -14.77
CA TYR A 537 -15.76 16.56 -13.49
C TYR A 537 -15.03 15.81 -12.37
N THR A 538 -15.33 16.20 -11.14
CA THR A 538 -14.92 15.48 -9.93
C THR A 538 -16.15 14.93 -9.25
N ASN A 539 -16.08 13.70 -8.75
CA ASN A 539 -17.22 13.06 -8.10
C ASN A 539 -17.13 13.12 -6.56
N SER A 540 -18.19 12.67 -5.87
CA SER A 540 -18.24 12.61 -4.40
C SER A 540 -17.19 11.66 -3.79
N THR A 541 -16.75 10.65 -4.56
CA THR A 541 -15.71 9.67 -4.17
C THR A 541 -14.27 10.14 -4.47
N ASN A 542 -14.07 11.44 -4.72
CA ASN A 542 -12.78 12.07 -4.99
C ASN A 542 -12.06 11.53 -6.24
N ARG A 543 -12.82 11.11 -7.26
CA ARG A 543 -12.27 10.76 -8.57
C ARG A 543 -12.30 11.97 -9.48
N LEU A 544 -11.22 12.16 -10.25
CA LEU A 544 -11.20 13.06 -11.39
C LEU A 544 -11.56 12.26 -12.63
N GLN A 545 -12.66 12.60 -13.27
CA GLN A 545 -13.20 11.91 -14.43
C GLN A 545 -13.44 12.88 -15.59
N TYR A 546 -13.54 12.31 -16.77
CA TYR A 546 -13.94 13.03 -17.97
C TYR A 546 -14.97 12.19 -18.73
N LEU A 547 -15.95 12.86 -19.34
CA LEU A 547 -17.00 12.24 -20.13
C LEU A 547 -16.82 12.61 -21.60
N VAL A 548 -16.84 11.59 -22.45
CA VAL A 548 -16.83 11.72 -23.92
C VAL A 548 -17.96 10.86 -24.47
N GLY A 549 -18.92 11.50 -25.16
CA GLY A 549 -20.18 10.85 -25.53
C GLY A 549 -20.95 10.39 -24.30
N GLU A 550 -21.23 9.08 -24.22
CA GLU A 550 -21.92 8.44 -23.10
C GLU A 550 -20.96 7.75 -22.11
N GLN A 551 -19.64 7.77 -22.38
CA GLN A 551 -18.67 6.98 -21.62
C GLN A 551 -17.87 7.84 -20.65
N THR A 552 -17.83 7.39 -19.38
CA THR A 552 -17.03 8.00 -18.32
C THR A 552 -15.65 7.36 -18.23
N HIS A 553 -14.63 8.19 -18.10
CA HIS A 553 -13.24 7.76 -18.00
C HIS A 553 -12.56 8.39 -16.78
N THR A 554 -11.91 7.58 -15.96
CA THR A 554 -11.26 8.04 -14.71
C THR A 554 -9.81 8.42 -14.94
N ILE A 555 -9.45 9.70 -14.76
CA ILE A 555 -8.06 10.19 -14.84
C ILE A 555 -7.28 9.71 -13.61
N THR A 556 -7.80 9.97 -12.41
CA THR A 556 -7.13 9.59 -11.15
C THR A 556 -8.10 9.45 -9.99
N HIS A 557 -7.66 8.79 -8.93
CA HIS A 557 -8.30 8.72 -7.62
C HIS A 557 -7.49 9.58 -6.65
N ALA A 558 -8.11 10.60 -6.05
CA ALA A 558 -7.45 11.43 -5.04
C ALA A 558 -7.82 10.97 -3.63
N ASP A 559 -6.84 10.98 -2.72
CA ASP A 559 -7.05 10.67 -1.29
C ASP A 559 -7.84 11.77 -0.56
N SER A 560 -7.92 12.96 -1.16
CA SER A 560 -8.58 14.13 -0.57
C SER A 560 -9.54 14.78 -1.57
N GLU A 561 -10.46 15.60 -1.05
CA GLU A 561 -11.38 16.35 -1.88
C GLU A 561 -10.63 17.31 -2.82
N ILE A 562 -10.89 17.13 -4.11
CA ILE A 562 -10.36 17.97 -5.18
C ILE A 562 -11.51 18.72 -5.87
N TYR A 563 -11.21 19.95 -6.27
CA TYR A 563 -12.12 20.89 -6.91
C TYR A 563 -11.51 21.33 -8.24
N LEU A 564 -12.26 21.22 -9.33
CA LEU A 564 -11.78 21.48 -10.67
C LEU A 564 -11.60 22.98 -10.93
N LEU A 565 -10.40 23.40 -11.32
CA LEU A 565 -10.11 24.78 -11.73
C LEU A 565 -10.38 24.97 -13.23
N GLY A 566 -9.86 24.06 -14.04
CA GLY A 566 -10.01 24.06 -15.49
C GLY A 566 -8.88 23.31 -16.19
N TYR A 567 -8.83 23.42 -17.50
CA TYR A 567 -7.88 22.72 -18.38
C TYR A 567 -7.22 23.73 -19.30
N ILE A 568 -5.92 23.59 -19.50
CA ILE A 568 -5.15 24.44 -20.42
C ILE A 568 -4.70 23.56 -21.60
N PRO A 569 -5.30 23.71 -22.80
CA PRO A 569 -4.96 22.87 -23.95
C PRO A 569 -3.48 22.93 -24.34
N GLN A 570 -2.85 24.10 -24.23
CA GLN A 570 -1.44 24.29 -24.54
C GLN A 570 -0.51 23.43 -23.67
N HIS A 571 -0.95 23.10 -22.46
CA HIS A 571 -0.18 22.26 -21.53
C HIS A 571 -0.59 20.79 -21.61
N GLY A 572 -1.79 20.48 -22.14
CA GLY A 572 -2.37 19.13 -22.05
C GLY A 572 -2.60 18.69 -20.61
N ARG A 573 -3.02 19.61 -19.73
CA ARG A 573 -3.19 19.34 -18.29
C ARG A 573 -4.45 19.92 -17.69
N VAL A 574 -5.03 19.15 -16.78
CA VAL A 574 -6.13 19.53 -15.91
C VAL A 574 -5.57 20.04 -14.59
N TYR A 575 -6.04 21.21 -14.16
CA TYR A 575 -5.67 21.81 -12.88
C TYR A 575 -6.82 21.65 -11.89
N VAL A 576 -6.49 21.18 -10.70
CA VAL A 576 -7.42 21.07 -9.59
C VAL A 576 -6.82 21.74 -8.35
N VAL A 577 -7.69 22.10 -7.40
CA VAL A 577 -7.28 22.57 -6.09
C VAL A 577 -7.82 21.64 -5.03
N ASN A 578 -7.07 21.43 -3.95
CA ASN A 578 -7.59 20.78 -2.75
C ASN A 578 -8.12 21.82 -1.73
N LYS A 579 -8.68 21.34 -0.63
CA LYS A 579 -9.16 22.21 0.47
C LYS A 579 -8.09 23.11 1.08
N ASP A 580 -6.83 22.67 1.10
CA ASP A 580 -5.69 23.44 1.60
C ASP A 580 -5.19 24.52 0.61
N LEU A 581 -5.93 24.75 -0.49
CA LEU A 581 -5.59 25.68 -1.57
C LEU A 581 -4.26 25.33 -2.28
N ALA A 582 -3.88 24.04 -2.25
CA ALA A 582 -2.77 23.53 -3.06
C ALA A 582 -3.27 23.21 -4.46
N ILE A 583 -2.62 23.81 -5.46
CA ILE A 583 -2.91 23.57 -6.89
C ILE A 583 -2.15 22.32 -7.32
N LEU A 584 -2.88 21.34 -7.85
CA LEU A 584 -2.38 20.08 -8.40
C LEU A 584 -2.61 20.07 -9.91
N SER A 585 -1.74 19.38 -10.66
CA SER A 585 -1.93 19.12 -12.09
C SER A 585 -2.00 17.64 -12.41
N TYR A 586 -2.82 17.29 -13.39
CA TYR A 586 -2.91 15.96 -13.97
C TYR A 586 -2.80 16.06 -15.49
N SER A 587 -2.06 15.13 -16.09
CA SER A 587 -1.93 15.03 -17.53
C SER A 587 -3.23 14.52 -18.16
N LEU A 588 -3.66 15.17 -19.24
CA LEU A 588 -4.75 14.72 -20.08
C LEU A 588 -4.44 15.18 -21.51
N SER A 589 -4.06 14.23 -22.36
CA SER A 589 -3.71 14.55 -23.74
C SER A 589 -4.96 14.99 -24.50
N LEU A 590 -4.89 16.15 -25.16
CA LEU A 590 -5.95 16.61 -26.06
C LEU A 590 -6.15 15.62 -27.21
N ALA A 591 -5.04 15.12 -27.79
CA ALA A 591 -5.07 14.17 -28.90
C ALA A 591 -5.80 12.87 -28.53
N LEU A 592 -5.69 12.41 -27.28
CA LEU A 592 -6.44 11.26 -26.78
C LEU A 592 -7.95 11.53 -26.79
N VAL A 593 -8.36 12.68 -26.26
CA VAL A 593 -9.78 13.06 -26.17
C VAL A 593 -10.37 13.26 -27.57
N GLU A 594 -9.62 13.91 -28.47
CA GLU A 594 -10.02 14.11 -29.86
C GLU A 594 -10.09 12.78 -30.63
N TYR A 595 -9.13 11.87 -30.42
CA TYR A 595 -9.18 10.51 -30.97
C TYR A 595 -10.44 9.77 -30.55
N GLN A 596 -10.76 9.75 -29.25
CA GLN A 596 -11.97 9.11 -28.74
C GLN A 596 -13.23 9.74 -29.33
N THR A 597 -13.26 11.07 -29.45
CA THR A 597 -14.38 11.80 -30.05
C THR A 597 -14.55 11.46 -31.53
N ALA A 598 -13.46 11.36 -32.30
CA ALA A 598 -13.49 10.99 -33.72
C ALA A 598 -14.00 9.56 -33.95
N VAL A 599 -13.54 8.60 -33.12
CA VAL A 599 -14.02 7.22 -33.17
C VAL A 599 -15.52 7.13 -32.87
N LEU A 600 -16.03 7.86 -31.87
CA LEU A 600 -17.47 7.89 -31.58
C LEU A 600 -18.30 8.52 -32.70
N ARG A 601 -17.72 9.45 -33.48
CA ARG A 601 -18.36 10.02 -34.68
C ARG A 601 -18.32 9.08 -35.88
N GLY A 602 -17.58 7.97 -35.80
CA GLY A 602 -17.37 7.03 -36.90
C GLY A 602 -16.33 7.49 -37.93
N ASP A 603 -15.53 8.52 -37.64
CA ASP A 603 -14.47 9.02 -38.51
C ASP A 603 -13.13 8.35 -38.15
N LEU A 604 -12.93 7.14 -38.70
CA LEU A 604 -11.73 6.33 -38.43
C LEU A 604 -10.47 6.86 -39.12
N ASP A 605 -10.61 7.60 -40.23
CA ASP A 605 -9.49 8.17 -40.97
C ASP A 605 -8.86 9.32 -40.16
N ALA A 606 -9.69 10.23 -39.64
CA ALA A 606 -9.20 11.29 -38.74
C ALA A 606 -8.60 10.71 -37.45
N ALA A 607 -9.19 9.64 -36.90
CA ALA A 607 -8.66 8.97 -35.72
C ALA A 607 -7.26 8.37 -35.99
N ALA A 608 -7.03 7.77 -37.16
CA ALA A 608 -5.73 7.19 -37.51
C ALA A 608 -4.60 8.25 -37.56
N GLU A 609 -4.88 9.45 -38.09
CA GLU A 609 -3.92 10.56 -38.10
C GLU A 609 -3.60 11.08 -36.69
N LEU A 610 -4.59 11.08 -35.79
CA LEU A 610 -4.44 11.53 -34.41
C LEU A 610 -3.67 10.52 -33.54
N LEU A 611 -3.70 9.23 -33.88
CA LEU A 611 -3.06 8.17 -33.10
C LEU A 611 -1.54 8.38 -32.93
N ASP A 612 -0.87 8.93 -33.95
CA ASP A 612 0.56 9.24 -33.90
C ASP A 612 0.90 10.36 -32.89
N GLN A 613 -0.07 11.22 -32.59
CA GLN A 613 0.05 12.30 -31.60
C GLN A 613 -0.28 11.83 -30.17
N VAL A 614 -0.88 10.64 -30.02
CA VAL A 614 -1.21 10.07 -28.70
C VAL A 614 0.06 9.51 -28.03
N PRO A 615 0.38 9.96 -26.79
CA PRO A 615 1.51 9.44 -26.02
C PRO A 615 1.47 7.91 -25.83
N ALA A 616 2.65 7.26 -25.88
CA ALA A 616 2.77 5.81 -25.84
C ALA A 616 2.26 5.17 -24.53
N ASP A 617 2.37 5.88 -23.41
CA ASP A 617 1.83 5.50 -22.09
C ASP A 617 0.29 5.44 -22.09
N GLN A 618 -0.36 6.20 -22.98
CA GLN A 618 -1.82 6.27 -23.08
C GLN A 618 -2.40 5.32 -24.13
N ARG A 619 -1.56 4.62 -24.91
CA ARG A 619 -2.02 3.69 -25.96
C ARG A 619 -2.82 2.50 -25.43
N ASN A 620 -2.49 1.96 -24.25
CA ASN A 620 -3.31 0.90 -23.63
C ASN A 620 -4.71 1.40 -23.26
N ARG A 621 -4.86 2.69 -22.93
CA ARG A 621 -6.16 3.29 -22.67
C ARG A 621 -6.99 3.38 -23.96
N VAL A 622 -6.35 3.76 -25.06
CA VAL A 622 -6.96 3.74 -26.40
C VAL A 622 -7.37 2.31 -26.76
N ALA A 623 -6.52 1.32 -26.55
CA ALA A 623 -6.84 -0.08 -26.82
C ALA A 623 -8.07 -0.56 -26.04
N ARG A 624 -8.16 -0.26 -24.74
CA ARG A 624 -9.35 -0.58 -23.92
C ARG A 624 -10.61 0.13 -24.43
N PHE A 625 -10.48 1.38 -24.86
CA PHE A 625 -11.59 2.13 -25.44
C PHE A 625 -12.03 1.53 -26.79
N LEU A 626 -11.11 1.14 -27.66
CA LEU A 626 -11.45 0.46 -28.92
C LEU A 626 -12.10 -0.90 -28.67
N GLU A 627 -11.66 -1.62 -27.64
CA GLU A 627 -12.27 -2.88 -27.21
C GLU A 627 -13.73 -2.69 -26.76
N THR A 628 -14.06 -1.62 -26.03
CA THR A 628 -15.46 -1.33 -25.65
C THR A 628 -16.33 -0.94 -26.84
N GLN A 629 -15.74 -0.40 -27.91
CA GLN A 629 -16.42 -0.13 -29.18
C GLN A 629 -16.47 -1.35 -30.12
N ASP A 630 -16.06 -2.54 -29.65
CA ASP A 630 -15.97 -3.79 -30.42
C ASP A 630 -15.01 -3.74 -31.63
N LEU A 631 -14.08 -2.78 -31.64
CA LEU A 631 -13.03 -2.63 -32.66
C LEU A 631 -11.74 -3.36 -32.23
N LYS A 632 -11.86 -4.66 -31.97
CA LYS A 632 -10.80 -5.49 -31.35
C LYS A 632 -9.53 -5.63 -32.19
N ASP A 633 -9.64 -5.64 -33.52
CA ASP A 633 -8.47 -5.72 -34.41
C ASP A 633 -7.59 -4.46 -34.27
N LEU A 634 -8.20 -3.27 -34.31
CA LEU A 634 -7.51 -2.00 -34.07
C LEU A 634 -6.98 -1.92 -32.62
N ALA A 635 -7.74 -2.44 -31.65
CA ALA A 635 -7.29 -2.50 -30.26
C ALA A 635 -6.01 -3.34 -30.11
N LEU A 636 -5.90 -4.46 -30.83
CA LEU A 636 -4.72 -5.33 -30.80
C LEU A 636 -3.47 -4.62 -31.35
N ASP A 637 -3.63 -3.83 -32.41
CA ASP A 637 -2.53 -3.08 -33.04
C ASP A 637 -2.02 -1.94 -32.14
N VAL A 638 -2.92 -1.29 -31.41
CA VAL A 638 -2.58 -0.15 -30.55
C VAL A 638 -2.05 -0.60 -29.18
N ALA A 639 -2.48 -1.77 -28.68
CA ALA A 639 -2.10 -2.26 -27.36
C ALA A 639 -0.59 -2.50 -27.24
N THR A 640 0.00 -1.99 -26.17
CA THR A 640 1.42 -2.20 -25.82
C THR A 640 1.60 -3.18 -24.67
N ASP A 641 0.59 -3.33 -23.81
CA ASP A 641 0.59 -4.28 -22.70
C ASP A 641 0.47 -5.74 -23.18
N PRO A 642 1.44 -6.62 -22.85
CA PRO A 642 1.38 -8.02 -23.24
C PRO A 642 0.16 -8.78 -22.72
N GLU A 643 -0.38 -8.44 -21.55
CA GLU A 643 -1.57 -9.14 -21.02
C GLU A 643 -2.83 -8.77 -21.80
N GLN A 644 -3.10 -7.48 -21.98
CA GLN A 644 -4.22 -7.03 -22.80
C GLN A 644 -4.10 -7.54 -24.25
N ARG A 645 -2.91 -7.51 -24.85
CA ARG A 645 -2.68 -8.07 -26.19
C ARG A 645 -2.95 -9.56 -26.25
N PHE A 646 -2.59 -10.31 -25.21
CA PHE A 646 -2.87 -11.73 -25.12
C PHE A 646 -4.38 -12.01 -25.08
N ASP A 647 -5.12 -11.29 -24.23
CA ASP A 647 -6.57 -11.45 -24.12
C ASP A 647 -7.29 -11.06 -25.42
N LEU A 648 -6.87 -9.96 -26.05
CA LEU A 648 -7.37 -9.54 -27.37
C LEU A 648 -7.07 -10.59 -28.44
N ALA A 649 -5.84 -11.09 -28.51
CA ALA A 649 -5.46 -12.13 -29.47
C ALA A 649 -6.26 -13.43 -29.26
N ILE A 650 -6.51 -13.83 -28.01
CA ILE A 650 -7.36 -14.97 -27.67
C ILE A 650 -8.83 -14.73 -28.05
N SER A 651 -9.31 -13.49 -27.93
CA SER A 651 -10.68 -13.12 -28.35
C SER A 651 -10.86 -13.17 -29.86
N LEU A 652 -9.81 -12.82 -30.62
CA LEU A 652 -9.75 -12.81 -32.08
C LEU A 652 -9.31 -14.15 -32.68
N ASP A 653 -9.06 -15.17 -31.85
CA ASP A 653 -8.48 -16.47 -32.24
C ASP A 653 -7.13 -16.35 -33.00
N ASN A 654 -6.37 -15.28 -32.76
CA ASN A 654 -5.02 -15.09 -33.27
C ASN A 654 -4.00 -15.85 -32.39
N PHE A 655 -3.85 -17.14 -32.68
CA PHE A 655 -2.95 -18.03 -31.93
C PHE A 655 -1.46 -17.67 -32.09
N GLU A 656 -1.06 -17.07 -33.21
CA GLU A 656 0.35 -16.74 -33.47
C GLU A 656 0.85 -15.70 -32.46
N THR A 657 0.13 -14.58 -32.34
CA THR A 657 0.45 -13.52 -31.38
C THR A 657 0.32 -13.99 -29.94
N ALA A 658 -0.72 -14.80 -29.62
CA ALA A 658 -0.89 -15.35 -28.28
C ALA A 658 0.27 -16.29 -27.87
N LEU A 659 0.79 -17.09 -28.79
CA LEU A 659 1.95 -17.98 -28.55
C LEU A 659 3.26 -17.21 -28.42
N GLU A 660 3.46 -16.16 -29.22
CA GLU A 660 4.62 -15.28 -29.10
C GLU A 660 4.70 -14.65 -27.71
N ILE A 661 3.58 -14.13 -27.21
CA ILE A 661 3.49 -13.54 -25.86
C ILE A 661 3.71 -14.61 -24.77
N ALA A 662 3.10 -15.79 -24.91
CA ALA A 662 3.27 -16.87 -23.94
C ALA A 662 4.72 -17.40 -23.87
N ARG A 663 5.49 -17.32 -24.96
CA ARG A 663 6.91 -17.73 -25.01
C ARG A 663 7.87 -16.68 -24.50
N SER A 664 7.56 -15.40 -24.70
CA SER A 664 8.41 -14.27 -24.31
C SER A 664 8.19 -13.80 -22.86
N GLY A 665 7.07 -14.17 -22.22
CA GLY A 665 6.74 -13.77 -20.85
C GLY A 665 7.47 -14.56 -19.74
N PRO A 666 7.36 -14.12 -18.47
CA PRO A 666 7.94 -14.80 -17.31
C PRO A 666 7.40 -16.25 -17.19
N GLN A 667 8.27 -17.23 -16.99
CA GLN A 667 7.84 -18.63 -16.93
C GLN A 667 7.02 -18.95 -15.67
N VAL A 668 7.31 -18.30 -14.55
CA VAL A 668 6.58 -18.48 -13.29
C VAL A 668 5.18 -17.87 -13.43
N GLY A 669 4.15 -18.71 -13.32
CA GLY A 669 2.74 -18.29 -13.47
C GLY A 669 2.20 -18.32 -14.91
N SER A 670 3.01 -18.69 -15.91
CA SER A 670 2.58 -18.79 -17.31
C SER A 670 1.61 -19.96 -17.60
N GLU A 671 1.44 -20.88 -16.65
CA GLU A 671 0.60 -22.08 -16.79
C GLU A 671 -0.85 -21.75 -17.19
N SER A 672 -1.41 -20.67 -16.64
CA SER A 672 -2.78 -20.22 -16.96
C SER A 672 -2.91 -19.79 -18.41
N ARG A 673 -1.94 -19.02 -18.93
CA ARG A 673 -1.92 -18.56 -20.34
C ARG A 673 -1.83 -19.74 -21.29
N TRP A 674 -0.96 -20.70 -21.01
CA TRP A 674 -0.85 -21.93 -21.79
C TRP A 674 -2.15 -22.74 -21.77
N ARG A 675 -2.80 -22.88 -20.61
CA ARG A 675 -4.11 -23.55 -20.53
C ARG A 675 -5.16 -22.86 -21.40
N THR A 676 -5.27 -21.53 -21.32
CA THR A 676 -6.24 -20.76 -22.11
C THR A 676 -6.03 -20.92 -23.62
N ILE A 677 -4.77 -20.87 -24.09
CA ILE A 677 -4.45 -21.16 -25.50
C ILE A 677 -4.86 -22.60 -25.83
N GLY A 678 -4.54 -23.56 -24.96
CA GLY A 678 -4.85 -24.98 -25.14
C GLY A 678 -6.34 -25.25 -25.27
N ASP A 679 -7.16 -24.65 -24.40
CA ASP A 679 -8.63 -24.78 -24.42
C ASP A 679 -9.23 -24.21 -25.71
N LYS A 680 -8.78 -23.02 -26.11
CA LYS A 680 -9.21 -22.36 -27.36
C LYS A 680 -8.77 -23.13 -28.60
N ALA A 681 -7.53 -23.62 -28.62
CA ALA A 681 -7.01 -24.46 -29.68
C ALA A 681 -7.79 -25.78 -29.80
N LEU A 682 -8.14 -26.41 -28.67
CA LEU A 682 -8.96 -27.61 -28.64
C LEU A 682 -10.38 -27.35 -29.15
N GLY A 683 -10.98 -26.21 -28.79
CA GLY A 683 -12.28 -25.78 -29.31
C GLY A 683 -12.30 -25.62 -30.85
N ARG A 684 -11.16 -25.25 -31.44
CA ARG A 684 -10.95 -25.19 -32.91
C ARG A 684 -10.41 -26.50 -33.50
N CYS A 685 -10.41 -27.60 -32.74
CA CYS A 685 -9.90 -28.92 -33.12
C CYS A 685 -8.39 -28.98 -33.46
N ASN A 686 -7.59 -28.02 -32.99
CA ASN A 686 -6.13 -28.07 -33.10
C ASN A 686 -5.51 -28.86 -31.93
N VAL A 687 -5.62 -30.19 -32.02
CA VAL A 687 -5.21 -31.12 -30.95
C VAL A 687 -3.70 -31.09 -30.71
N ALA A 688 -2.89 -30.88 -31.75
CA ALA A 688 -1.43 -30.84 -31.63
C ALA A 688 -0.97 -29.64 -30.80
N LEU A 689 -1.51 -28.45 -31.07
CA LEU A 689 -1.22 -27.25 -30.31
C LEU A 689 -1.77 -27.34 -28.88
N ALA A 690 -2.98 -27.87 -28.72
CA ALA A 690 -3.59 -28.06 -27.40
C ALA A 690 -2.74 -28.99 -26.52
N LYS A 691 -2.22 -30.10 -27.08
CA LYS A 691 -1.29 -30.99 -26.38
C LYS A 691 -0.05 -30.25 -25.87
N GLU A 692 0.63 -29.51 -26.75
CA GLU A 692 1.82 -28.73 -26.37
C GLU A 692 1.50 -27.72 -25.25
N CYS A 693 0.37 -27.05 -25.36
CA CYS A 693 -0.09 -26.06 -24.39
C CYS A 693 -0.43 -26.69 -23.03
N PHE A 694 -1.16 -27.80 -22.98
CA PHE A 694 -1.50 -28.46 -21.72
C PHE A 694 -0.29 -29.08 -21.02
N GLU A 695 0.69 -29.59 -21.78
CA GLU A 695 1.98 -30.04 -21.23
C GLU A 695 2.73 -28.90 -20.54
N ARG A 696 2.81 -27.72 -21.18
CA ARG A 696 3.45 -26.53 -20.57
C ARG A 696 2.64 -25.96 -19.41
N ALA A 697 1.32 -26.05 -19.47
CA ALA A 697 0.42 -25.66 -18.38
C ALA A 697 0.42 -26.64 -17.21
N GLN A 698 1.06 -27.81 -17.36
CA GLN A 698 1.02 -28.92 -16.41
C GLN A 698 -0.41 -29.27 -15.95
N ASP A 699 -1.38 -29.15 -16.86
CA ASP A 699 -2.80 -29.40 -16.58
C ASP A 699 -3.12 -30.89 -16.72
N LEU A 700 -3.02 -31.58 -15.59
CA LEU A 700 -3.16 -33.03 -15.52
C LEU A 700 -4.50 -33.55 -16.09
N SER A 701 -5.59 -32.82 -15.91
CA SER A 701 -6.92 -33.26 -16.34
C SER A 701 -7.07 -33.20 -17.85
N SER A 702 -6.66 -32.06 -18.43
CA SER A 702 -6.69 -31.83 -19.88
C SER A 702 -5.68 -32.72 -20.60
N MET A 703 -4.51 -32.93 -20.01
CA MET A 703 -3.53 -33.92 -20.49
C MET A 703 -4.08 -35.35 -20.45
N LEU A 704 -4.81 -35.75 -19.40
CA LEU A 704 -5.43 -37.08 -19.33
C LEU A 704 -6.46 -37.25 -20.43
N LEU A 705 -7.32 -36.25 -20.63
CA LEU A 705 -8.37 -36.28 -21.66
C LEU A 705 -7.76 -36.41 -23.06
N VAL A 706 -6.77 -35.56 -23.39
CA VAL A 706 -6.09 -35.60 -24.69
C VAL A 706 -5.31 -36.90 -24.86
N GLY A 707 -4.54 -37.32 -23.85
CA GLY A 707 -3.71 -38.52 -23.90
C GLY A 707 -4.51 -39.82 -24.03
N THR A 708 -5.63 -39.94 -23.30
CA THR A 708 -6.52 -41.11 -23.43
C THR A 708 -7.27 -41.13 -24.75
N SER A 709 -7.73 -39.97 -25.23
CA SER A 709 -8.47 -39.86 -26.50
C SER A 709 -7.57 -40.13 -27.71
N THR A 710 -6.29 -39.77 -27.64
CA THR A 710 -5.30 -39.97 -28.71
C THR A 710 -4.49 -41.26 -28.57
N ASN A 711 -4.66 -42.00 -27.46
CA ASN A 711 -3.84 -43.15 -27.07
C ASN A 711 -2.33 -42.87 -27.08
N ASP A 712 -1.95 -41.65 -26.67
CA ASP A 712 -0.56 -41.22 -26.58
C ASP A 712 0.09 -41.74 -25.30
N ARG A 713 0.81 -42.86 -25.42
CA ARG A 713 1.46 -43.52 -24.29
C ARG A 713 2.60 -42.71 -23.69
N GLU A 714 3.25 -41.83 -24.45
CA GLU A 714 4.33 -40.98 -23.94
C GLU A 714 3.78 -39.83 -23.11
N LEU A 715 2.70 -39.19 -23.59
CA LEU A 715 1.98 -38.18 -22.83
C LEU A 715 1.38 -38.75 -21.55
N LEU A 716 0.72 -39.92 -21.62
CA LEU A 716 0.17 -40.60 -20.45
C LEU A 716 1.26 -41.01 -19.44
N GLY A 717 2.45 -41.40 -19.92
CA GLY A 717 3.61 -41.72 -19.06
C GLY A 717 4.08 -40.51 -18.27
N ARG A 718 4.35 -39.39 -18.96
CA ARG A 718 4.75 -38.13 -18.32
C ARG A 718 3.68 -37.58 -17.38
N LEU A 719 2.41 -37.68 -17.77
CA LEU A 719 1.27 -37.34 -16.92
C LEU A 719 1.24 -38.15 -15.63
N ALA A 720 1.46 -39.46 -15.71
CA ALA A 720 1.40 -40.35 -14.54
C ALA A 720 2.50 -40.01 -13.52
N GLU A 721 3.72 -39.72 -14.00
CA GLU A 721 4.83 -39.27 -13.15
C GLU A 721 4.52 -37.93 -12.47
N LEU A 722 4.07 -36.95 -13.25
CA LEU A 722 3.73 -35.61 -12.74
C LEU A 722 2.53 -35.63 -11.77
N ALA A 723 1.54 -36.49 -12.02
CA ALA A 723 0.39 -36.67 -11.13
C ALA A 723 0.79 -37.28 -9.78
N VAL A 724 1.77 -38.20 -9.76
CA VAL A 724 2.32 -38.74 -8.51
C VAL A 724 3.07 -37.67 -7.73
N GLU A 725 3.89 -36.86 -8.40
CA GLU A 725 4.64 -35.76 -7.77
C GLU A 725 3.70 -34.72 -7.15
N LYS A 726 2.62 -34.35 -7.86
CA LYS A 726 1.59 -33.42 -7.36
C LYS A 726 0.60 -34.05 -6.37
N GLY A 727 0.73 -35.35 -6.05
CA GLY A 727 -0.14 -36.06 -5.11
C GLY A 727 -1.55 -36.36 -5.64
N SER A 728 -1.80 -36.23 -6.95
CA SER A 728 -3.09 -36.52 -7.59
C SER A 728 -3.24 -38.02 -7.90
N THR A 729 -3.62 -38.79 -6.87
CA THR A 729 -3.65 -40.26 -6.91
C THR A 729 -4.65 -40.83 -7.92
N ASN A 730 -5.82 -40.20 -8.10
CA ASN A 730 -6.82 -40.67 -9.07
C ASN A 730 -6.34 -40.53 -10.52
N ILE A 731 -5.73 -39.40 -10.88
CA ILE A 731 -5.21 -39.16 -12.23
C ILE A 731 -4.02 -40.06 -12.49
N ALA A 732 -3.10 -40.19 -11.51
CA ALA A 732 -1.98 -41.12 -11.61
C ALA A 732 -2.44 -42.56 -11.82
N PHE A 733 -3.41 -43.04 -11.02
CA PHE A 733 -3.98 -44.38 -11.16
C PHE A 733 -4.65 -44.57 -12.53
N ALA A 734 -5.45 -43.60 -12.99
CA ALA A 734 -6.10 -43.67 -14.30
C ALA A 734 -5.07 -43.71 -15.44
N ALA A 735 -4.02 -42.90 -15.38
CA ALA A 735 -2.95 -42.88 -16.37
C ALA A 735 -2.16 -44.20 -16.39
N TYR A 736 -1.72 -44.71 -15.22
CA TYR A 736 -1.04 -46.01 -15.12
C TYR A 736 -1.93 -47.17 -15.55
N LEU A 737 -3.23 -47.13 -15.27
CA LEU A 737 -4.19 -48.14 -15.72
C LEU A 737 -4.27 -48.18 -17.24
N GLN A 738 -4.34 -47.02 -17.91
CA GLN A 738 -4.32 -46.93 -19.38
C GLN A 738 -2.99 -47.37 -19.99
N LEU A 739 -1.88 -47.13 -19.28
CA LEU A 739 -0.56 -47.64 -19.67
C LEU A 739 -0.37 -49.15 -19.40
N ASN A 740 -1.34 -49.79 -18.72
CA ASN A 740 -1.27 -51.17 -18.24
C ASN A 740 -0.09 -51.42 -17.27
N ASP A 741 0.29 -50.41 -16.48
CA ASP A 741 1.30 -50.51 -15.43
C ASP A 741 0.65 -50.84 -14.07
N VAL A 742 0.31 -52.12 -13.91
CA VAL A 742 -0.38 -52.67 -12.74
C VAL A 742 0.41 -52.45 -11.45
N ASP A 743 1.75 -52.52 -11.53
CA ASP A 743 2.61 -52.39 -10.35
C ASP A 743 2.60 -50.94 -9.81
N SER A 744 2.60 -49.94 -10.70
CA SER A 744 2.42 -48.54 -10.32
C SER A 744 1.01 -48.23 -9.80
N CYS A 745 -0.04 -48.83 -10.35
CA CYS A 745 -1.39 -48.71 -9.82
C CYS A 745 -1.50 -49.19 -8.36
N ILE A 746 -0.89 -50.34 -8.04
CA ILE A 746 -0.87 -50.88 -6.66
C ILE A 746 -0.11 -49.94 -5.72
N GLU A 747 1.06 -49.47 -6.13
CA GLU A 747 1.86 -48.55 -5.30
C GLU A 747 1.15 -47.21 -5.05
N VAL A 748 0.41 -46.67 -6.03
CA VAL A 748 -0.40 -45.46 -5.85
C VAL A 748 -1.50 -45.70 -4.82
N LEU A 749 -2.19 -46.84 -4.86
CA LEU A 749 -3.22 -47.20 -3.88
C LEU A 749 -2.65 -47.43 -2.48
N GLU A 750 -1.51 -48.10 -2.35
CA GLU A 750 -0.82 -48.28 -1.06
C GLU A 750 -0.38 -46.92 -0.48
N LYS A 751 0.25 -46.05 -1.27
CA LYS A 751 0.66 -44.70 -0.83
C LYS A 751 -0.52 -43.81 -0.44
N ALA A 752 -1.68 -44.02 -1.04
CA ALA A 752 -2.91 -43.31 -0.70
C ALA A 752 -3.60 -43.83 0.58
N GLY A 753 -3.02 -44.83 1.26
CA GLY A 753 -3.62 -45.46 2.44
C GLY A 753 -4.84 -46.33 2.12
N ARG A 754 -5.02 -46.71 0.85
CA ARG A 754 -6.12 -47.55 0.35
C ARG A 754 -5.66 -49.00 0.19
N THR A 755 -5.04 -49.56 1.22
CA THR A 755 -4.55 -50.94 1.25
C THR A 755 -5.62 -52.01 0.99
N PRO A 756 -6.91 -51.86 1.38
CA PRO A 756 -7.95 -52.83 1.00
C PRO A 756 -8.21 -52.84 -0.50
N GLU A 757 -8.28 -51.65 -1.13
CA GLU A 757 -8.49 -51.50 -2.57
C GLU A 757 -7.28 -52.01 -3.35
N ALA A 758 -6.06 -51.75 -2.85
CA ALA A 758 -4.83 -52.31 -3.42
C ALA A 758 -4.82 -53.84 -3.40
N ALA A 759 -5.30 -54.46 -2.31
CA ALA A 759 -5.39 -55.92 -2.20
C ALA A 759 -6.42 -56.51 -3.17
N LEU A 760 -7.57 -55.85 -3.34
CA LEU A 760 -8.61 -56.27 -4.30
C LEU A 760 -8.13 -56.10 -5.75
N PHE A 761 -7.50 -54.96 -6.06
CA PHE A 761 -6.92 -54.70 -7.38
C PHE A 761 -5.79 -55.70 -7.70
N ALA A 762 -4.88 -55.95 -6.75
CA ALA A 762 -3.84 -56.97 -6.87
C ALA A 762 -4.43 -58.37 -7.03
N ARG A 763 -5.49 -58.75 -6.31
CA ARG A 763 -6.15 -60.06 -6.52
C ARG A 763 -6.61 -60.27 -7.96
N THR A 764 -6.98 -59.19 -8.64
CA THR A 764 -7.47 -59.25 -10.02
C THR A 764 -6.33 -59.21 -11.04
N TYR A 765 -5.35 -58.31 -10.86
CA TYR A 765 -4.35 -57.98 -11.89
C TYR A 765 -2.91 -58.39 -11.55
N ALA A 766 -2.59 -58.62 -10.27
CA ALA A 766 -1.28 -59.10 -9.81
C ALA A 766 -1.40 -60.01 -8.55
N PRO A 767 -1.99 -61.21 -8.68
CA PRO A 767 -2.23 -62.12 -7.54
C PRO A 767 -1.00 -62.37 -6.66
N SER A 768 0.20 -62.39 -7.24
CA SER A 768 1.46 -62.61 -6.53
C SER A 768 1.75 -61.59 -5.42
N LYS A 769 1.22 -60.36 -5.52
CA LYS A 769 1.42 -59.29 -4.53
C LYS A 769 0.41 -59.28 -3.39
N VAL A 770 -0.71 -60.03 -3.51
CA VAL A 770 -1.79 -60.02 -2.51
C VAL A 770 -1.33 -60.42 -1.11
N PRO A 771 -0.50 -61.48 -0.89
CA PRO A 771 -0.09 -61.85 0.46
C PRO A 771 0.66 -60.73 1.19
N GLU A 772 1.52 -60.00 0.48
CA GLU A 772 2.26 -58.87 1.04
C GLU A 772 1.30 -57.72 1.43
N ILE A 773 0.40 -57.34 0.52
CA ILE A 773 -0.54 -56.23 0.74
C ILE A 773 -1.55 -56.57 1.84
N VAL A 774 -2.06 -57.80 1.88
CA VAL A 774 -2.97 -58.26 2.94
C VAL A 774 -2.27 -58.27 4.29
N SER A 775 -0.99 -58.63 4.35
CA SER A 775 -0.21 -58.54 5.59
C SER A 775 -0.08 -57.08 6.07
N LYS A 776 0.18 -56.13 5.16
CA LYS A 776 0.20 -54.70 5.50
C LYS A 776 -1.18 -54.21 5.98
N TRP A 777 -2.25 -54.57 5.26
CA TRP A 777 -3.62 -54.21 5.61
C TRP A 777 -4.03 -54.74 7.00
N ARG A 778 -3.70 -56.00 7.31
CA ARG A 778 -3.91 -56.55 8.67
C ARG A 778 -3.13 -55.77 9.72
N GLY A 779 -1.85 -55.48 9.47
CA GLY A 779 -1.01 -54.71 10.38
C GLY A 779 -1.54 -53.30 10.65
N GLU A 780 -2.06 -52.62 9.62
CA GLU A 780 -2.69 -51.31 9.76
C GLU A 780 -3.94 -51.38 10.66
N LEU A 781 -4.81 -52.37 10.46
CA LEU A 781 -6.01 -52.57 11.29
C LEU A 781 -5.67 -52.96 12.74
N GLU A 782 -4.61 -53.74 12.95
CA GLU A 782 -4.14 -54.12 14.28
C GLU A 782 -3.53 -52.93 15.03
N SER A 783 -2.86 -52.02 14.30
CA SER A 783 -2.19 -50.84 14.88
C SER A 783 -3.14 -49.80 15.50
N THR A 784 -4.43 -49.82 15.17
CA THR A 784 -5.42 -48.85 15.69
C THR A 784 -5.92 -49.17 17.11
N ASN A 785 -5.47 -50.29 17.72
CA ASN A 785 -5.77 -50.71 19.11
C ASN A 785 -7.27 -50.75 19.47
N ARG A 786 -8.16 -50.94 18.48
CA ARG A 786 -9.60 -51.11 18.69
C ARG A 786 -9.95 -52.59 18.56
N HIS A 787 -10.54 -53.17 19.61
CA HIS A 787 -10.93 -54.59 19.65
C HIS A 787 -11.67 -55.07 18.39
N LYS A 788 -12.63 -54.28 17.90
CA LYS A 788 -13.38 -54.58 16.67
C LYS A 788 -12.51 -54.60 15.41
N GLN A 789 -11.46 -53.77 15.31
CA GLN A 789 -10.57 -53.76 14.14
C GLN A 789 -9.59 -54.92 14.16
N SER A 790 -9.13 -55.36 15.34
CA SER A 790 -8.34 -56.58 15.47
C SER A 790 -9.14 -57.85 15.11
N GLU A 791 -10.44 -57.88 15.44
CA GLU A 791 -11.35 -58.95 14.97
C GLU A 791 -11.51 -58.93 13.45
N ILE A 792 -11.67 -57.75 12.84
CA ILE A 792 -11.73 -57.61 11.38
C ILE A 792 -10.40 -58.05 10.74
N ALA A 793 -9.25 -57.66 11.29
CA ALA A 793 -7.94 -58.07 10.81
C ALA A 793 -7.77 -59.60 10.81
N ALA A 794 -8.23 -60.27 11.88
CA ALA A 794 -8.24 -61.72 11.97
C ALA A 794 -9.17 -62.39 10.94
N SER A 795 -10.25 -61.72 10.53
CA SER A 795 -11.21 -62.22 9.54
C SER A 795 -10.73 -62.14 8.08
N ILE A 796 -9.81 -61.22 7.75
CA ILE A 796 -9.28 -61.04 6.40
C ILE A 796 -8.37 -62.22 6.08
N ALA A 797 -8.71 -63.12 5.17
CA ALA A 797 -7.90 -64.31 4.87
C ALA A 797 -6.67 -63.98 3.97
N ASP A 798 -5.51 -64.55 4.32
CA ASP A 798 -4.27 -64.46 3.54
C ASP A 798 -4.14 -65.71 2.65
N PRO A 799 -4.08 -65.61 1.31
CA PRO A 799 -4.00 -66.76 0.42
C PRO A 799 -2.82 -67.71 0.67
N SER A 800 -1.73 -67.21 1.26
CA SER A 800 -0.54 -68.00 1.57
C SER A 800 -0.69 -68.84 2.85
N LYS A 801 -1.44 -68.33 3.83
CA LYS A 801 -1.65 -68.98 5.15
C LYS A 801 -2.97 -69.76 5.22
N ASN A 802 -3.98 -69.27 4.51
CA ASN A 802 -5.35 -69.78 4.53
C ASN A 802 -5.70 -70.38 3.16
N ALA A 803 -4.82 -71.24 2.62
CA ALA A 803 -4.97 -71.78 1.26
C ALA A 803 -6.31 -72.51 1.03
N ALA A 804 -6.87 -73.14 2.07
CA ALA A 804 -8.17 -73.81 2.03
C ALA A 804 -9.37 -72.84 1.83
N SER A 805 -9.20 -71.53 2.07
CA SER A 805 -10.24 -70.52 1.81
C SER A 805 -10.18 -69.96 0.38
N PHE A 806 -9.20 -70.34 -0.43
CA PHE A 806 -8.97 -69.83 -1.79
C PHE A 806 -8.89 -70.97 -2.82
N GLU A 807 -9.87 -71.88 -2.80
CA GLU A 807 -9.98 -73.03 -3.72
C GLU A 807 -10.38 -72.63 -5.16
N GLU A 808 -10.71 -71.36 -5.38
CA GLU A 808 -11.21 -70.74 -6.61
C GLU A 808 -10.21 -70.72 -7.80
N GLY A 809 -9.09 -71.43 -7.72
CA GLY A 809 -8.06 -71.44 -8.77
C GLY A 809 -6.87 -70.51 -8.54
N TRP A 810 -6.61 -70.08 -7.29
CA TRP A 810 -5.48 -69.21 -6.92
C TRP A 810 -4.12 -69.63 -7.52
N LYS A 811 -3.83 -70.95 -7.51
CA LYS A 811 -2.59 -71.51 -8.08
C LYS A 811 -2.50 -71.33 -9.60
N GLN A 812 -3.63 -71.41 -10.31
CA GLN A 812 -3.69 -71.16 -11.75
C GLN A 812 -3.50 -69.68 -12.04
N SER A 813 -4.12 -68.77 -11.28
CA SER A 813 -3.94 -67.32 -11.43
C SER A 813 -2.48 -66.89 -11.28
N LEU A 814 -1.71 -67.48 -10.34
CA LEU A 814 -0.27 -67.21 -10.18
C LEU A 814 0.58 -67.68 -11.37
N VAL A 815 0.21 -68.82 -11.97
CA VAL A 815 0.89 -69.33 -13.19
C VAL A 815 0.56 -68.41 -14.37
N THR A 816 -0.71 -68.05 -14.55
CA THR A 816 -1.17 -67.15 -15.61
C THR A 816 -0.53 -65.76 -15.50
N GLU A 817 -0.44 -65.19 -14.29
CA GLU A 817 0.25 -63.92 -14.07
C GLU A 817 1.73 -64.01 -14.48
N LYS A 818 2.42 -65.09 -14.11
CA LYS A 818 3.82 -65.31 -14.46
C LYS A 818 4.02 -65.43 -15.97
N GLU A 819 3.11 -66.10 -16.67
CA GLU A 819 3.13 -66.20 -18.13
C GLU A 819 2.83 -64.85 -18.82
N LEU A 820 1.89 -64.07 -18.31
CA LEU A 820 1.56 -62.73 -18.83
C LEU A 820 2.70 -61.73 -18.59
N ARG A 821 3.27 -61.70 -17.38
CA ARG A 821 4.44 -60.87 -17.04
C ARG A 821 5.67 -61.25 -17.87
N ALA A 822 5.80 -62.52 -18.27
CA ALA A 822 6.87 -62.98 -19.18
C ALA A 822 6.67 -62.53 -20.64
N LYS A 823 5.42 -62.25 -21.05
CA LYS A 823 5.07 -61.73 -22.39
C LYS A 823 5.05 -60.21 -22.47
N MET A 824 4.98 -59.52 -21.33
CA MET A 824 5.10 -58.06 -21.31
C MET A 824 6.54 -57.69 -21.65
N PRO A 825 6.76 -56.73 -22.59
CA PRO A 825 8.10 -56.19 -22.79
C PRO A 825 8.58 -55.69 -21.44
N ALA A 826 9.80 -56.03 -21.04
CA ALA A 826 10.35 -55.70 -19.73
C ALA A 826 10.00 -54.24 -19.42
N SER A 827 8.99 -54.02 -18.56
CA SER A 827 8.69 -52.67 -18.11
C SER A 827 10.00 -52.20 -17.50
N ARG A 828 10.42 -50.98 -17.86
CA ARG A 828 11.63 -50.36 -17.28
C ARG A 828 11.60 -50.68 -15.80
N LYS A 829 12.51 -51.56 -15.36
CA LYS A 829 12.56 -52.00 -13.97
C LYS A 829 12.43 -50.73 -13.15
N LYS A 830 11.40 -50.67 -12.32
CA LYS A 830 11.40 -49.78 -11.17
C LYS A 830 12.67 -50.10 -10.42
N VAL A 831 13.67 -49.24 -10.61
CA VAL A 831 14.75 -49.08 -9.67
C VAL A 831 14.04 -48.66 -8.41
N ASN A 832 13.87 -49.61 -7.49
CA ASN A 832 13.42 -49.35 -6.13
C ASN A 832 14.18 -48.12 -5.67
N GLY A 833 13.42 -47.10 -5.26
CA GLY A 833 13.91 -45.78 -4.91
C GLY A 833 15.10 -45.88 -3.98
N LEU A 834 16.26 -45.75 -4.57
CA LEU A 834 17.53 -45.28 -4.05
C LEU A 834 18.31 -45.16 -5.34
N PHE A 835 18.48 -43.89 -5.74
CA PHE A 835 19.36 -43.37 -6.77
C PHE A 835 18.79 -42.98 -8.16
N LYS A 836 18.51 -41.67 -8.29
CA LYS A 836 18.72 -40.84 -9.49
C LYS A 836 19.30 -39.50 -9.03
N ALA A 837 20.62 -39.43 -8.92
CA ALA A 837 21.49 -38.23 -8.93
C ALA A 837 22.96 -38.59 -8.61
N ASP A 838 23.26 -39.85 -8.35
CA ASP A 838 24.56 -40.49 -8.44
C ASP A 838 24.79 -40.79 -9.92
N GLU A 839 25.59 -39.99 -10.63
CA GLU A 839 26.91 -39.56 -10.20
C GLU A 839 27.09 -38.03 -10.33
N SER A 840 26.43 -37.24 -9.49
CA SER A 840 26.81 -35.84 -9.31
C SER A 840 28.06 -35.77 -8.43
N GLY A 841 29.23 -35.89 -9.04
CA GLY A 841 30.49 -35.58 -8.39
C GLY A 841 30.59 -34.06 -8.20
N LEU A 842 30.20 -33.55 -7.02
CA LEU A 842 30.45 -32.15 -6.68
C LEU A 842 31.97 -31.93 -6.53
N LEU A 843 32.61 -31.42 -7.59
CA LEU A 843 34.00 -30.98 -7.52
C LEU A 843 34.06 -29.69 -6.70
N LEU A 844 34.67 -29.69 -5.52
CA LEU A 844 35.02 -28.44 -4.82
C LEU A 844 36.45 -28.07 -5.13
N VAL A 845 36.65 -26.92 -5.78
CA VAL A 845 37.99 -26.36 -6.07
C VAL A 845 38.33 -25.32 -5.03
N TYR A 846 39.33 -25.59 -4.19
CA TYR A 846 39.78 -24.65 -3.16
C TYR A 846 40.85 -23.72 -3.72
N MET A 847 40.65 -22.42 -3.60
CA MET A 847 41.55 -21.41 -4.16
C MET A 847 41.97 -20.44 -3.05
N GLU A 848 43.27 -20.25 -2.89
CA GLU A 848 43.89 -19.42 -1.84
C GLU A 848 44.70 -18.29 -2.50
N PRO A 849 44.17 -17.05 -2.51
CA PRO A 849 44.92 -15.88 -2.96
C PRO A 849 45.94 -15.47 -1.88
N SER A 850 47.14 -15.07 -2.30
CA SER A 850 48.13 -14.50 -1.38
C SER A 850 47.73 -13.09 -0.92
N ASP A 851 48.36 -12.64 0.17
CA ASP A 851 48.23 -11.29 0.76
C ASP A 851 48.50 -10.12 -0.21
N ALA A 852 48.96 -10.39 -1.44
CA ALA A 852 49.25 -9.40 -2.47
C ALA A 852 48.10 -9.13 -3.46
N VAL A 853 46.93 -9.75 -3.32
CA VAL A 853 45.75 -9.55 -4.19
C VAL A 853 44.60 -8.94 -3.39
N SER A 854 44.02 -7.84 -3.85
CA SER A 854 42.84 -7.24 -3.23
C SER A 854 41.54 -7.99 -3.61
N LEU A 855 40.50 -7.83 -2.79
CA LEU A 855 39.19 -8.46 -3.03
C LEU A 855 38.56 -7.98 -4.36
N ASP A 856 38.77 -6.72 -4.70
CA ASP A 856 38.21 -6.09 -5.90
C ASP A 856 38.92 -6.58 -7.17
N GLU A 857 40.25 -6.69 -7.16
CA GLU A 857 41.03 -7.26 -8.28
C GLU A 857 40.68 -8.74 -8.52
N PHE A 858 40.39 -9.50 -7.46
CA PHE A 858 39.93 -10.88 -7.58
C PHE A 858 38.52 -10.96 -8.21
N HIS A 859 37.59 -10.12 -7.75
CA HIS A 859 36.23 -10.08 -8.30
C HIS A 859 36.23 -9.66 -9.78
N GLU A 860 37.06 -8.69 -10.17
CA GLU A 860 37.16 -8.23 -11.55
C GLU A 860 37.66 -9.34 -12.49
N TRP A 861 38.72 -10.07 -12.11
CA TRP A 861 39.20 -11.21 -12.88
C TRP A 861 38.20 -12.38 -12.92
N TYR A 862 37.59 -12.71 -11.78
CA TYR A 862 36.64 -13.82 -11.66
C TYR A 862 35.39 -13.59 -12.52
N ASP A 863 34.81 -12.38 -12.47
CA ASP A 863 33.56 -12.07 -13.15
C ASP A 863 33.73 -11.78 -14.66
N ASN A 864 34.89 -11.26 -15.10
CA ASN A 864 35.10 -10.84 -16.49
C ASN A 864 35.87 -11.86 -17.34
N GLU A 865 36.76 -12.65 -16.74
CA GLU A 865 37.55 -13.63 -17.50
C GLU A 865 37.11 -15.06 -17.22
N HIS A 866 36.88 -15.41 -15.95
CA HIS A 866 36.66 -16.80 -15.53
C HIS A 866 35.24 -17.30 -15.71
N VAL A 867 34.24 -16.51 -15.34
CA VAL A 867 32.81 -16.87 -15.45
C VAL A 867 32.33 -16.99 -16.92
N PRO A 868 32.61 -16.03 -17.84
CA PRO A 868 32.11 -16.09 -19.22
C PRO A 868 32.60 -17.30 -20.01
N LEU A 869 33.88 -17.66 -19.87
CA LEU A 869 34.50 -18.79 -20.57
C LEU A 869 33.96 -20.15 -20.10
N ARG A 870 33.36 -20.20 -18.90
CA ARG A 870 32.74 -21.39 -18.32
C ARG A 870 31.27 -21.53 -18.65
N ILE A 871 30.55 -20.40 -18.72
CA ILE A 871 29.16 -20.36 -19.20
C ILE A 871 29.09 -20.84 -20.66
N ASP A 872 30.07 -20.45 -21.49
CA ASP A 872 30.15 -20.86 -22.90
C ASP A 872 30.38 -22.38 -23.09
N ARG A 873 31.02 -23.06 -22.13
CA ARG A 873 31.38 -24.49 -22.26
C ARG A 873 30.53 -25.50 -21.49
N PHE A 874 29.77 -25.08 -20.46
CA PHE A 874 29.01 -26.01 -19.61
C PHE A 874 27.57 -25.54 -19.38
N ASP A 875 26.60 -26.45 -19.54
CA ASP A 875 25.15 -26.15 -19.46
C ASP A 875 24.70 -25.71 -18.04
N THR A 876 25.26 -26.30 -16.97
CA THR A 876 24.88 -26.01 -15.58
C THR A 876 26.08 -25.89 -14.65
N PHE A 877 26.29 -24.70 -14.08
CA PHE A 877 27.36 -24.38 -13.13
C PHE A 877 26.80 -23.88 -11.79
N ARG A 878 27.53 -24.12 -10.68
CA ARG A 878 27.19 -23.62 -9.34
C ARG A 878 28.45 -23.18 -8.60
N SER A 879 28.74 -21.88 -8.52
CA SER A 879 29.85 -21.36 -7.72
C SER A 879 29.43 -21.02 -6.29
N ALA A 880 30.35 -21.18 -5.33
CA ALA A 880 30.20 -20.62 -3.98
C ALA A 880 31.49 -19.93 -3.50
N VAL A 881 31.36 -18.73 -2.93
CA VAL A 881 32.50 -17.98 -2.38
C VAL A 881 32.30 -17.80 -0.88
N ARG A 882 33.33 -18.06 -0.08
CA ARG A 882 33.34 -17.80 1.36
C ARG A 882 34.09 -16.50 1.65
N TYR A 883 33.38 -15.55 2.28
CA TYR A 883 33.93 -14.29 2.79
C TYR A 883 34.08 -14.34 4.32
N ALA A 884 35.03 -13.57 4.85
CA ALA A 884 35.05 -13.23 6.28
C ALA A 884 34.20 -11.96 6.50
N VAL A 885 33.14 -12.06 7.30
CA VAL A 885 32.31 -10.90 7.68
C VAL A 885 32.38 -10.69 9.18
N THR A 886 32.66 -9.46 9.61
CA THR A 886 32.60 -9.03 11.01
C THR A 886 31.15 -9.04 11.51
N SER A 887 30.87 -9.73 12.61
CA SER A 887 29.53 -9.89 13.18
C SER A 887 28.78 -8.56 13.38
N SER A 888 27.55 -8.46 12.86
CA SER A 888 26.62 -7.38 13.16
C SER A 888 25.89 -7.66 14.48
N THR A 889 26.30 -7.03 15.58
CA THR A 889 25.47 -6.86 16.77
C THR A 889 25.12 -5.39 16.95
N ALA A 890 23.81 -5.12 17.07
CA ALA A 890 23.27 -3.80 17.39
C ALA A 890 23.84 -3.30 18.73
N THR A 891 24.44 -2.12 18.72
CA THR A 891 24.95 -1.44 19.92
C THR A 891 23.84 -0.62 20.58
N SER A 892 23.38 -1.05 21.76
CA SER A 892 22.78 -0.12 22.74
C SER A 892 23.87 0.39 23.69
N GLN A 893 23.84 1.69 23.96
CA GLN A 893 24.84 2.48 24.67
C GLN A 893 25.38 1.86 25.99
N SER A 894 26.68 1.59 26.07
CA SER A 894 27.62 2.16 27.04
C SER A 894 29.00 1.47 26.99
N GLY A 895 30.04 2.27 26.79
CA GLY A 895 31.31 2.16 27.53
C GLY A 895 32.40 1.15 27.16
N ASP A 896 32.13 -0.01 26.53
CA ASP A 896 33.16 -1.04 26.33
C ASP A 896 33.45 -1.38 24.86
N SER A 897 34.75 -1.58 24.57
CA SER A 897 35.26 -2.02 23.26
C SER A 897 34.65 -3.37 22.84
N PRO A 898 34.30 -3.58 21.55
CA PRO A 898 33.70 -4.83 21.09
C PRO A 898 34.64 -6.02 21.30
N PRO A 899 34.15 -7.17 21.82
CA PRO A 899 34.94 -8.38 21.92
C PRO A 899 35.28 -8.95 20.52
N LYS A 900 36.44 -9.62 20.45
CA LYS A 900 37.05 -10.22 19.25
C LYS A 900 36.07 -11.14 18.49
N THR A 901 35.88 -10.79 17.21
CA THR A 901 35.47 -11.59 16.04
C THR A 901 34.90 -13.00 16.27
N SER A 902 33.63 -13.18 15.90
CA SER A 902 33.01 -14.47 15.59
C SER A 902 32.98 -14.68 14.05
N TRP A 903 33.26 -15.91 13.58
CA TRP A 903 33.31 -16.24 12.16
C TRP A 903 31.92 -16.61 11.63
N GLY A 904 31.48 -15.98 10.54
CA GLY A 904 30.36 -16.43 9.70
C GLY A 904 30.89 -16.93 8.35
N ALA A 905 30.40 -18.08 7.88
CA ALA A 905 30.64 -18.56 6.51
C ALA A 905 29.32 -18.50 5.75
N PHE A 906 29.32 -17.86 4.58
CA PHE A 906 28.16 -17.79 3.69
C PHE A 906 28.54 -18.37 2.33
N TYR A 907 27.56 -18.99 1.67
CA TYR A 907 27.70 -19.58 0.34
C TYR A 907 26.66 -18.92 -0.57
N THR A 908 27.10 -18.33 -1.67
CA THR A 908 26.22 -18.05 -2.82
C THR A 908 26.18 -19.28 -3.72
N VAL A 909 25.08 -19.56 -4.40
CA VAL A 909 24.99 -20.61 -5.43
C VAL A 909 24.27 -20.01 -6.61
N SER A 910 25.01 -19.64 -7.66
CA SER A 910 24.45 -19.04 -8.87
C SER A 910 24.54 -20.02 -10.05
N SER A 911 23.44 -20.12 -10.81
CA SER A 911 23.35 -20.94 -12.02
C SER A 911 23.63 -20.12 -13.28
N ASN A 912 23.94 -20.78 -14.40
CA ASN A 912 24.19 -20.11 -15.68
C ASN A 912 23.01 -19.23 -16.13
N ALA A 913 21.77 -19.62 -15.83
CA ALA A 913 20.57 -18.84 -16.12
C ALA A 913 20.53 -17.52 -15.33
N VAL A 914 21.09 -17.49 -14.11
CA VAL A 914 21.18 -16.28 -13.28
C VAL A 914 22.31 -15.37 -13.74
N PHE A 915 23.42 -15.93 -14.25
CA PHE A 915 24.53 -15.14 -14.79
C PHE A 915 24.24 -14.52 -16.17
N ALA A 916 23.34 -15.09 -16.96
CA ALA A 916 22.91 -14.57 -18.26
C ALA A 916 21.90 -13.40 -18.15
N ASP A 917 21.37 -13.13 -16.96
CA ASP A 917 20.42 -12.03 -16.71
C ASP A 917 21.15 -10.69 -16.57
N VAL A 918 20.80 -9.74 -17.44
CA VAL A 918 21.41 -8.40 -17.53
C VAL A 918 21.26 -7.63 -16.21
N SER A 919 20.16 -7.85 -15.49
CA SER A 919 19.86 -7.20 -14.21
C SER A 919 20.77 -7.69 -13.07
N TYR A 920 21.13 -8.98 -13.08
CA TYR A 920 22.11 -9.56 -12.15
C TYR A 920 23.54 -9.09 -12.43
N THR A 921 23.91 -8.91 -13.71
CA THR A 921 25.20 -8.31 -14.10
C THR A 921 25.32 -6.83 -13.73
N SER A 922 24.23 -6.05 -13.78
CA SER A 922 24.24 -4.62 -13.42
C SER A 922 24.36 -4.35 -11.92
N LEU A 923 24.00 -5.31 -11.06
CA LEU A 923 24.11 -5.22 -9.60
C LEU A 923 25.52 -5.50 -9.04
N ARG A 924 26.50 -5.76 -9.93
CA ARG A 924 27.85 -6.20 -9.54
C ARG A 924 28.68 -5.12 -8.83
N SER A 925 28.41 -3.84 -9.05
CA SER A 925 29.16 -2.72 -8.43
C SER A 925 28.76 -2.39 -6.99
N GLU A 926 27.69 -2.99 -6.44
CA GLU A 926 27.10 -2.60 -5.14
C GLU A 926 27.10 -3.73 -4.08
N ARG A 927 27.86 -4.82 -4.31
CA ARG A 927 27.70 -6.11 -3.60
C ARG A 927 27.93 -6.10 -2.08
N SER A 928 28.73 -5.23 -1.47
CA SER A 928 29.16 -5.45 -0.07
C SER A 928 28.13 -5.10 1.01
N ALA A 929 27.28 -4.08 0.81
CA ALA A 929 26.40 -3.58 1.88
C ALA A 929 24.98 -4.17 1.82
N ARG A 930 24.42 -4.34 0.61
CA ARG A 930 23.02 -4.73 0.43
C ARG A 930 22.80 -6.25 0.48
N GLU A 931 23.84 -7.05 0.21
CA GLU A 931 23.80 -8.51 0.44
C GLU A 931 23.71 -8.83 1.94
N ALA A 932 24.43 -8.12 2.82
CA ALA A 932 24.36 -8.35 4.27
C ALA A 932 22.95 -8.16 4.84
N GLU A 933 22.19 -7.20 4.28
CA GLU A 933 20.82 -6.86 4.67
C GLU A 933 19.77 -7.81 4.05
N LEU A 934 19.93 -8.19 2.78
CA LEU A 934 19.02 -9.14 2.10
C LEU A 934 19.17 -10.57 2.66
N PHE A 935 20.39 -10.97 3.04
CA PHE A 935 20.66 -12.29 3.61
C PHE A 935 20.33 -12.44 5.10
N THR A 936 20.08 -11.34 5.84
CA THR A 936 19.46 -11.44 7.18
C THR A 936 18.00 -11.89 7.10
N ARG A 937 17.34 -11.68 5.95
CA ARG A 937 15.91 -11.97 5.76
C ARG A 937 15.60 -13.28 5.01
N LEU A 938 16.57 -13.87 4.29
CA LEU A 938 16.37 -15.02 3.38
C LEU A 938 16.96 -16.36 3.85
N GLY A 939 17.35 -16.48 5.13
CA GLY A 939 18.00 -17.68 5.68
C GLY A 939 17.07 -18.90 5.85
N MET A 940 16.55 -19.50 4.77
CA MET A 940 15.71 -20.71 4.85
C MET A 940 15.67 -21.57 3.57
N VAL A 941 16.79 -21.92 2.91
CA VAL A 941 16.72 -22.88 1.78
C VAL A 941 17.96 -23.78 1.64
N ASP A 942 18.29 -24.62 2.63
CA ASP A 942 18.73 -26.01 2.38
C ASP A 942 18.84 -26.80 3.71
N ARG A 943 18.42 -28.07 3.69
CA ARG A 943 18.09 -28.85 4.89
C ARG A 943 19.00 -30.07 5.19
N ARG A 944 20.29 -30.08 4.82
CA ARG A 944 21.16 -31.29 4.88
C ARG A 944 22.41 -31.17 5.78
N ILE A 945 22.97 -32.31 6.22
CA ILE A 945 24.25 -32.43 6.94
C ILE A 945 25.26 -33.13 6.01
N TYR A 946 26.43 -32.53 5.81
CA TYR A 946 27.45 -33.06 4.91
C TYR A 946 28.68 -33.54 5.70
N ARG A 947 29.26 -34.68 5.30
CA ARG A 947 30.56 -35.18 5.81
C ARG A 947 31.59 -35.10 4.70
N LEU A 948 32.67 -34.36 4.93
CA LEU A 948 33.87 -34.38 4.07
C LEU A 948 34.89 -35.34 4.67
N GLU A 949 35.25 -36.38 3.93
CA GLU A 949 36.35 -37.28 4.30
C GLU A 949 37.57 -37.05 3.40
N TYR A 950 38.75 -37.07 4.02
CA TYR A 950 40.03 -37.05 3.34
C TYR A 950 40.81 -38.29 3.75
N ASP A 951 41.29 -39.07 2.77
CA ASP A 951 42.10 -40.25 3.01
C ASP A 951 43.55 -40.02 2.53
N SER A 952 44.50 -40.04 3.46
CA SER A 952 45.90 -40.31 3.15
C SER A 952 46.43 -41.21 4.25
N ASP A 953 46.86 -42.39 3.86
CA ASP A 953 46.56 -43.58 4.63
C ASP A 953 47.80 -44.26 5.24
N LEU A 954 47.61 -44.84 6.43
CA LEU A 954 48.62 -45.50 7.28
C LEU A 954 48.97 -46.93 6.83
N ASP A 955 50.26 -47.28 6.87
CA ASP A 955 50.78 -48.54 7.45
C ASP A 955 52.28 -48.40 7.81
N ASP A 956 52.73 -49.15 8.82
CA ASP A 956 53.93 -48.95 9.68
C ASP A 956 55.17 -49.76 9.27
N THR A 957 55.23 -50.30 8.05
CA THR A 957 56.40 -51.08 7.56
C THR A 957 57.39 -50.28 6.69
N LEU A 958 57.34 -48.95 6.71
CA LEU A 958 58.22 -48.08 5.93
C LEU A 958 59.23 -47.33 6.82
N THR A 959 60.44 -47.88 6.97
CA THR A 959 61.63 -47.08 7.30
C THR A 959 62.15 -46.40 6.02
N PRO A 960 62.22 -45.07 5.96
CA PRO A 960 62.72 -44.36 4.78
C PRO A 960 64.24 -44.52 4.63
N SER A 961 64.70 -44.85 3.43
CA SER A 961 66.11 -45.16 3.10
C SER A 961 67.03 -43.95 2.93
N ASN A 962 66.57 -42.72 3.19
CA ASN A 962 67.42 -41.53 3.12
C ASN A 962 67.12 -40.63 4.34
N GLY A 963 68.03 -40.64 5.31
CA GLY A 963 67.90 -39.97 6.60
C GLY A 963 67.66 -38.47 6.49
N ASN A 964 66.40 -38.05 6.53
CA ASN A 964 65.98 -36.68 6.81
C ASN A 964 64.74 -36.66 7.72
N ARG A 965 64.78 -35.72 8.67
CA ARG A 965 64.02 -35.63 9.93
C ARG A 965 62.48 -35.76 9.82
N LYS A 966 61.88 -36.41 10.83
CA LYS A 966 60.48 -36.19 11.25
C LYS A 966 60.30 -34.69 11.55
N ILE A 967 59.46 -34.00 10.78
CA ILE A 967 58.97 -32.66 11.14
C ILE A 967 57.68 -32.89 11.93
N GLY A 968 57.74 -32.63 13.24
CA GLY A 968 56.56 -32.64 14.10
C GLY A 968 55.59 -31.55 13.66
N LEU A 969 54.31 -31.88 13.54
CA LEU A 969 53.24 -30.93 13.20
C LEU A 969 52.46 -30.59 14.46
N THR A 970 52.45 -29.31 14.81
CA THR A 970 51.55 -28.69 15.79
C THR A 970 50.22 -28.26 15.14
N PRO A 971 49.13 -28.12 15.90
CA PRO A 971 47.85 -27.59 15.41
C PRO A 971 48.02 -26.15 14.89
N GLN A 972 47.39 -25.82 13.76
CA GLN A 972 47.40 -24.44 13.22
C GLN A 972 46.39 -23.56 13.95
N LEU A 973 46.82 -22.34 14.27
CA LEU A 973 46.00 -21.28 14.89
C LEU A 973 45.23 -20.49 13.82
N ALA A 974 44.10 -19.88 14.20
CA ALA A 974 43.21 -19.10 13.32
C ALA A 974 43.89 -17.95 12.55
N THR A 975 45.05 -17.49 13.02
CA THR A 975 45.87 -16.45 12.39
C THR A 975 46.65 -16.93 11.16
N GLU A 976 46.70 -18.23 10.91
CA GLU A 976 47.45 -18.85 9.81
C GLU A 976 46.54 -19.32 8.64
N THR A 977 45.24 -19.09 8.74
CA THR A 977 44.26 -19.36 7.68
C THR A 977 44.02 -18.10 6.85
N ALA A 978 44.15 -18.19 5.52
CA ALA A 978 43.93 -17.07 4.61
C ALA A 978 42.52 -16.45 4.77
N PRO A 979 42.38 -15.13 4.58
CA PRO A 979 41.13 -14.40 4.84
C PRO A 979 39.97 -14.73 3.89
N TYR A 980 40.23 -15.35 2.73
CA TYR A 980 39.23 -15.67 1.71
C TYR A 980 39.39 -17.10 1.19
N LEU A 981 38.27 -17.77 0.90
CA LEU A 981 38.26 -19.11 0.34
C LEU A 981 37.17 -19.23 -0.72
N VAL A 982 37.53 -19.61 -1.94
CA VAL A 982 36.54 -19.78 -3.02
C VAL A 982 36.37 -21.26 -3.31
N THR A 983 35.13 -21.71 -3.46
CA THR A 983 34.75 -23.11 -3.72
C THR A 983 33.71 -23.20 -4.83
N ASN A 984 34.12 -23.62 -6.02
CA ASN A 984 33.16 -23.81 -7.12
C ASN A 984 32.71 -25.26 -7.20
N SER A 985 31.51 -25.50 -7.74
CA SER A 985 31.01 -26.81 -8.15
C SER A 985 30.50 -26.82 -9.58
N VAL A 986 30.76 -27.90 -10.30
CA VAL A 986 30.29 -28.08 -11.68
C VAL A 986 29.55 -29.40 -11.72
N ASP A 987 28.33 -29.38 -12.25
CA ASP A 987 27.55 -30.59 -12.47
C ASP A 987 27.81 -31.05 -13.90
N VAL A 988 28.52 -32.17 -14.04
CA VAL A 988 29.00 -32.68 -15.33
C VAL A 988 28.28 -34.00 -15.61
N LYS A 989 27.63 -34.13 -16.76
CA LYS A 989 27.07 -35.41 -17.21
C LYS A 989 28.20 -36.44 -17.33
N LEU A 990 27.99 -37.67 -16.86
CA LEU A 990 28.97 -38.78 -16.91
C LEU A 990 29.75 -38.88 -18.23
N GLU A 991 29.04 -38.70 -19.34
CA GLU A 991 29.56 -38.85 -20.71
C GLU A 991 30.61 -37.78 -21.07
N MET A 992 30.59 -36.63 -20.39
CA MET A 992 31.47 -35.47 -20.60
C MET A 992 32.58 -35.38 -19.53
N GLN A 993 32.65 -36.34 -18.61
CA GLN A 993 33.52 -36.28 -17.42
C GLN A 993 35.02 -36.28 -17.78
N ASP A 994 35.43 -37.04 -18.78
CA ASP A 994 36.82 -37.13 -19.22
C ASP A 994 37.28 -35.89 -20.00
N GLU A 995 36.39 -35.33 -20.82
CA GLU A 995 36.62 -34.06 -21.51
C GLU A 995 36.74 -32.90 -20.51
N TYR A 996 35.86 -32.89 -19.50
CA TYR A 996 35.95 -31.95 -18.38
C TYR A 996 37.26 -32.08 -17.60
N ASN A 997 37.68 -33.31 -17.28
CA ASN A 997 38.94 -33.56 -16.57
C ASN A 997 40.15 -33.03 -17.37
N GLN A 998 40.18 -33.24 -18.70
CA GLN A 998 41.24 -32.70 -19.55
C GLN A 998 41.22 -31.17 -19.62
N TRP A 999 40.04 -30.57 -19.74
CA TRP A 999 39.89 -29.11 -19.71
C TRP A 999 40.34 -28.51 -18.37
N PHE A 1000 39.98 -29.16 -17.25
CA PHE A 1000 40.34 -28.72 -15.91
C PHE A 1000 41.86 -28.63 -15.75
N GLU A 1001 42.59 -29.65 -16.19
CA GLU A 1001 44.05 -29.70 -16.07
C GLU A 1001 44.79 -28.82 -17.09
N LYS A 1002 44.32 -28.78 -18.36
CA LYS A 1002 45.07 -28.12 -19.45
C LYS A 1002 44.71 -26.66 -19.68
N GLU A 1003 43.51 -26.22 -19.30
CA GLU A 1003 43.05 -24.86 -19.55
C GLU A 1003 42.72 -24.12 -18.25
N HIS A 1004 41.95 -24.75 -17.36
CA HIS A 1004 41.49 -24.09 -16.15
C HIS A 1004 42.62 -23.85 -15.13
N VAL A 1005 43.43 -24.87 -14.80
CA VAL A 1005 44.55 -24.71 -13.86
C VAL A 1005 45.61 -23.69 -14.34
N PRO A 1006 46.04 -23.66 -15.61
CA PRO A 1006 46.96 -22.64 -16.12
C PRO A 1006 46.37 -21.21 -16.15
N MET A 1007 45.06 -21.06 -16.34
CA MET A 1007 44.40 -19.76 -16.28
C MET A 1007 44.46 -19.16 -14.86
N LEU A 1008 44.29 -19.99 -13.83
CA LEU A 1008 44.43 -19.58 -12.44
C LEU A 1008 45.86 -19.12 -12.08
N ALA A 1009 46.86 -19.66 -12.77
CA ALA A 1009 48.26 -19.27 -12.58
C ALA A 1009 48.61 -17.88 -13.15
N LYS A 1010 47.71 -17.26 -13.95
CA LYS A 1010 47.91 -15.91 -14.50
C LYS A 1010 47.59 -14.80 -13.51
N VAL A 1011 46.84 -15.09 -12.44
CA VAL A 1011 46.52 -14.13 -11.40
C VAL A 1011 47.71 -14.05 -10.43
N PRO A 1012 48.33 -12.87 -10.25
CA PRO A 1012 49.49 -12.72 -9.36
C PRO A 1012 49.15 -13.22 -7.96
N GLY A 1013 50.03 -13.99 -7.32
CA GLY A 1013 49.83 -14.39 -5.92
C GLY A 1013 49.02 -15.66 -5.66
N TRP A 1014 48.69 -16.46 -6.68
CA TRP A 1014 48.01 -17.74 -6.49
C TRP A 1014 48.94 -18.86 -6.01
N ARG A 1015 48.50 -19.62 -5.01
CA ARG A 1015 49.37 -20.64 -4.38
C ARG A 1015 48.94 -22.09 -4.59
N ARG A 1016 47.64 -22.46 -4.56
CA ARG A 1016 47.18 -23.87 -4.70
C ARG A 1016 45.73 -24.03 -5.21
N SER A 1017 45.46 -25.19 -5.84
CA SER A 1017 44.13 -25.72 -6.19
C SER A 1017 44.02 -27.19 -5.74
N ARG A 1018 42.85 -27.64 -5.23
CA ARG A 1018 42.59 -29.03 -4.79
C ARG A 1018 41.16 -29.49 -5.12
N ARG A 1019 40.98 -30.79 -5.39
CA ARG A 1019 39.72 -31.45 -5.79
C ARG A 1019 39.19 -32.38 -4.67
N PHE A 1020 37.87 -32.40 -4.47
CA PHE A 1020 37.16 -33.24 -3.49
C PHE A 1020 35.92 -33.90 -4.09
N THR A 1021 35.39 -34.93 -3.41
CA THR A 1021 34.15 -35.65 -3.76
C THR A 1021 33.24 -35.68 -2.52
N LEU A 1022 31.95 -35.38 -2.69
CA LEU A 1022 30.98 -35.29 -1.61
C LEU A 1022 30.27 -36.64 -1.38
N LEU A 1023 29.97 -37.00 -0.13
CA LEU A 1023 29.12 -38.14 0.23
C LEU A 1023 27.88 -37.62 1.00
N ASP A 1024 26.69 -37.81 0.42
CA ASP A 1024 25.40 -37.46 1.05
C ASP A 1024 24.78 -38.69 1.72
N ASN A 1025 24.36 -38.58 2.98
CA ASN A 1025 23.67 -39.66 3.69
C ASN A 1025 22.14 -39.47 3.75
N GLY A 1026 21.57 -38.42 3.15
CA GLY A 1026 20.17 -38.38 2.73
C GLY A 1026 19.08 -38.39 3.82
N VAL A 1027 19.38 -38.18 5.12
CA VAL A 1027 18.34 -38.19 6.17
C VAL A 1027 17.85 -36.77 6.50
N ASN A 1028 16.56 -36.52 6.28
CA ASN A 1028 15.88 -35.28 6.68
C ASN A 1028 15.31 -35.39 8.12
N GLY A 1029 15.41 -34.32 8.90
CA GLY A 1029 15.08 -34.33 10.34
C GLY A 1029 13.63 -34.68 10.71
N THR A 1030 12.70 -34.63 9.76
CA THR A 1030 11.28 -35.00 9.95
C THR A 1030 10.99 -36.49 9.74
N GLN A 1031 11.95 -37.29 9.27
CA GLN A 1031 11.79 -38.70 8.92
C GLN A 1031 12.52 -39.67 9.89
N ALA A 1032 13.02 -39.16 11.02
CA ALA A 1032 13.72 -39.98 12.02
C ALA A 1032 12.74 -40.88 12.81
N GLN A 1033 13.02 -42.18 12.90
CA GLN A 1033 12.28 -43.18 13.69
C GLN A 1033 13.19 -43.82 14.75
N SER A 1034 12.62 -44.47 15.77
CA SER A 1034 13.38 -45.08 16.88
C SER A 1034 14.34 -46.21 16.45
N SER A 1035 14.13 -46.80 15.27
CA SER A 1035 15.03 -47.75 14.61
C SER A 1035 16.26 -47.10 13.95
N HIS A 1036 16.31 -45.78 13.81
CA HIS A 1036 17.45 -45.02 13.28
C HIS A 1036 18.42 -44.53 14.38
N LYS A 1037 18.32 -45.09 15.59
CA LYS A 1037 19.05 -44.64 16.80
C LYS A 1037 20.58 -44.71 16.67
N ASP A 1038 21.11 -45.49 15.71
CA ASP A 1038 22.54 -45.61 15.44
C ASP A 1038 22.98 -44.89 14.14
N ALA A 1039 22.04 -44.30 13.39
CA ALA A 1039 22.31 -43.43 12.23
C ALA A 1039 22.25 -41.93 12.55
N VAL A 1040 21.81 -41.56 13.76
CA VAL A 1040 22.00 -40.22 14.31
C VAL A 1040 23.36 -40.16 15.00
N PRO A 1041 24.31 -39.28 14.60
CA PRO A 1041 25.54 -39.10 15.33
C PRO A 1041 25.23 -38.71 16.78
N LYS A 1042 25.53 -39.60 17.73
CA LYS A 1042 25.40 -39.35 19.17
C LYS A 1042 26.58 -38.51 19.65
N THR A 1043 26.62 -37.23 19.26
CA THR A 1043 27.17 -36.09 20.04
C THR A 1043 27.12 -34.81 19.20
N LEU A 1044 26.43 -33.80 19.71
CA LEU A 1044 26.53 -32.40 19.33
C LEU A 1044 26.93 -31.67 20.63
N GLY A 1045 28.17 -31.24 20.70
CA GLY A 1045 28.78 -30.66 21.90
C GLY A 1045 30.30 -30.79 21.83
N LEU A 1046 31.00 -29.67 22.04
CA LEU A 1046 32.46 -29.64 22.14
C LEU A 1046 32.86 -30.42 23.41
N HIS A 1047 33.41 -31.61 23.27
CA HIS A 1047 34.06 -32.33 24.37
C HIS A 1047 35.40 -32.88 23.90
N GLU A 1048 36.45 -32.54 24.65
CA GLU A 1048 37.76 -33.17 24.60
C GLU A 1048 37.63 -34.67 24.90
N TYR A 1049 38.29 -35.51 24.10
CA TYR A 1049 38.49 -36.92 24.44
C TYR A 1049 39.82 -37.08 25.17
N ASP A 1050 39.79 -37.69 26.35
CA ASP A 1050 40.99 -38.03 27.12
C ASP A 1050 41.70 -39.31 26.64
N ASN A 1051 41.29 -39.91 25.51
CA ASN A 1051 41.88 -41.16 25.03
C ASN A 1051 42.70 -40.95 23.74
N THR A 1052 44.01 -41.15 23.83
CA THR A 1052 45.01 -40.73 22.84
C THR A 1052 45.29 -41.75 21.74
N SER A 1053 44.57 -42.88 21.64
CA SER A 1053 44.85 -43.92 20.63
C SER A 1053 43.61 -44.66 20.10
N PRO A 1054 42.76 -43.98 19.30
CA PRO A 1054 41.57 -44.57 18.66
C PRO A 1054 41.89 -45.68 17.62
N GLU A 1055 43.16 -45.83 17.21
CA GLU A 1055 43.66 -46.88 16.30
C GLU A 1055 43.54 -48.31 16.88
N SER A 1056 43.31 -48.41 18.19
CA SER A 1056 43.19 -49.69 18.90
C SER A 1056 41.79 -50.32 18.80
N THR A 1057 40.78 -49.59 18.30
CA THR A 1057 39.41 -50.12 18.17
C THR A 1057 39.28 -51.08 17.00
N GLU A 1058 38.52 -52.16 17.20
CA GLU A 1058 38.31 -53.19 16.18
C GLU A 1058 37.49 -52.66 14.99
N GLU A 1059 36.64 -51.64 15.20
CA GLU A 1059 35.93 -50.97 14.10
C GLU A 1059 36.88 -50.22 13.15
N PHE A 1060 37.96 -49.63 13.65
CA PHE A 1060 38.95 -48.94 12.82
C PHE A 1060 39.76 -49.93 11.96
N LYS A 1061 40.13 -51.09 12.52
CA LYS A 1061 40.88 -52.13 11.79
C LYS A 1061 40.07 -52.80 10.68
N ALA A 1062 38.75 -52.88 10.84
CA ALA A 1062 37.84 -53.46 9.84
C ALA A 1062 37.66 -52.55 8.61
N ALA A 1063 37.70 -51.22 8.79
CA ALA A 1063 37.51 -50.26 7.71
C ALA A 1063 38.72 -50.11 6.75
N VAL A 1064 39.94 -50.39 7.25
CA VAL A 1064 41.20 -50.14 6.52
C VAL A 1064 41.56 -51.25 5.50
N LYS A 1065 40.97 -52.45 5.60
CA LYS A 1065 41.27 -53.60 4.72
C LYS A 1065 40.25 -53.79 3.60
N THR A 1066 40.30 -52.94 2.56
CA THR A 1066 39.49 -53.08 1.34
C THR A 1066 40.35 -53.32 0.08
N GLU A 1067 39.83 -54.09 -0.89
CA GLU A 1067 40.54 -54.48 -2.13
C GLU A 1067 40.86 -53.29 -3.07
N TRP A 1068 40.11 -52.20 -2.97
CA TRP A 1068 40.33 -50.99 -3.77
C TRP A 1068 41.64 -50.28 -3.38
N ARG A 1069 41.92 -50.20 -2.08
CA ARG A 1069 43.12 -49.54 -1.51
C ARG A 1069 44.42 -50.22 -1.95
N SER A 1070 44.41 -51.54 -2.10
CA SER A 1070 45.57 -52.34 -2.49
C SER A 1070 45.97 -52.19 -3.96
N LYS A 1071 45.04 -51.76 -4.84
CA LYS A 1071 45.36 -51.43 -6.25
C LYS A 1071 45.99 -50.05 -6.42
N VAL A 1072 45.60 -49.06 -5.61
CA VAL A 1072 45.98 -47.64 -5.80
C VAL A 1072 47.37 -47.32 -5.26
N LEU A 1073 47.77 -47.91 -4.13
CA LEU A 1073 49.06 -47.61 -3.49
C LEU A 1073 50.26 -48.37 -4.10
N GLY A 1074 50.00 -49.35 -4.97
CA GLY A 1074 51.00 -50.32 -5.46
C GLY A 1074 51.47 -51.27 -4.35
N PRO A 1075 52.19 -52.36 -4.70
CA PRO A 1075 52.74 -53.25 -3.69
C PRO A 1075 53.71 -52.47 -2.79
N ASN A 1076 53.45 -52.43 -1.48
CA ASN A 1076 54.26 -51.76 -0.46
C ASN A 1076 54.33 -50.22 -0.55
N GLY A 1077 53.33 -49.56 -1.15
CA GLY A 1077 53.18 -48.10 -1.04
C GLY A 1077 54.20 -47.29 -1.84
N CYS A 1078 54.79 -47.87 -2.89
CA CYS A 1078 55.84 -47.28 -3.72
C CYS A 1078 55.44 -45.96 -4.42
N ASN A 1079 54.15 -45.65 -4.46
CA ASN A 1079 53.61 -44.50 -5.18
C ASN A 1079 53.31 -43.25 -4.30
N LEU A 1080 53.77 -43.21 -3.04
CA LEU A 1080 53.41 -42.14 -2.08
C LEU A 1080 54.51 -41.07 -1.92
N LEU A 1081 54.22 -39.79 -2.24
CA LEU A 1081 55.22 -38.69 -2.26
C LEU A 1081 55.18 -37.71 -1.07
N ARG A 1082 54.07 -37.60 -0.31
CA ARG A 1082 53.93 -36.70 0.87
C ARG A 1082 52.74 -37.13 1.77
N ARG A 1083 52.78 -36.86 3.09
CA ARG A 1083 51.69 -37.17 4.06
C ARG A 1083 51.27 -35.92 4.86
N GLU A 1084 49.97 -35.61 4.94
CA GLU A 1084 49.33 -34.55 5.76
C GLU A 1084 47.87 -34.94 6.06
N ARG A 1085 47.33 -34.66 7.26
CA ARG A 1085 45.89 -34.87 7.58
C ARG A 1085 45.23 -33.58 8.07
N LYS A 1086 44.11 -33.17 7.46
CA LYS A 1086 43.20 -32.10 7.94
C LYS A 1086 41.74 -32.45 7.62
N THR A 1087 40.86 -32.29 8.61
CA THR A 1087 39.40 -32.49 8.50
C THR A 1087 38.68 -31.14 8.56
N CYS A 1088 37.62 -30.95 7.76
CA CYS A 1088 36.80 -29.73 7.72
C CYS A 1088 35.32 -30.11 7.91
N SER A 1089 34.62 -29.44 8.82
CA SER A 1089 33.20 -29.72 9.16
C SER A 1089 32.32 -28.48 8.92
N ILE A 1090 31.09 -28.68 8.43
CA ILE A 1090 30.11 -27.63 8.13
C ILE A 1090 28.83 -27.91 8.97
N TYR A 1091 28.21 -26.87 9.56
CA TYR A 1091 27.09 -27.00 10.53
C TYR A 1091 25.77 -26.38 10.03
N ARG A 1092 24.65 -26.68 10.73
CA ARG A 1092 23.28 -26.27 10.39
C ARG A 1092 22.48 -25.77 11.62
N ALA A 1093 21.59 -24.77 11.44
CA ALA A 1093 20.85 -24.06 12.52
C ALA A 1093 19.52 -24.74 12.98
N TRP A 1094 19.12 -24.50 14.25
CA TRP A 1094 18.01 -25.13 15.00
C TRP A 1094 16.71 -24.28 15.03
N ASP A 1095 15.57 -24.90 15.40
CA ASP A 1095 14.18 -24.39 15.31
C ASP A 1095 13.85 -23.19 16.24
N PRO A 1096 13.51 -22.00 15.71
CA PRO A 1096 13.21 -20.82 16.52
C PRO A 1096 11.87 -20.90 17.30
N ILE A 1097 10.92 -21.71 16.83
CA ILE A 1097 9.55 -21.75 17.39
C ILE A 1097 9.52 -22.57 18.70
N ALA A 1098 10.41 -23.56 18.83
CA ALA A 1098 10.59 -24.34 20.05
C ALA A 1098 11.26 -23.51 21.17
N ALA A 1099 12.18 -22.60 20.84
CA ALA A 1099 12.81 -21.70 21.82
C ALA A 1099 11.83 -20.66 22.38
N ILE A 1100 10.96 -20.09 21.55
CA ILE A 1100 9.94 -19.11 21.97
C ILE A 1100 8.87 -19.76 22.89
N ARG A 1101 8.57 -21.04 22.71
CA ARG A 1101 7.62 -21.78 23.58
C ARG A 1101 8.22 -22.22 24.91
N ALA A 1102 9.54 -22.32 25.02
CA ALA A 1102 10.25 -22.73 26.23
C ALA A 1102 10.61 -21.56 27.16
N GLU A 1103 10.40 -20.31 26.75
CA GLU A 1103 10.53 -19.11 27.60
C GLU A 1103 9.22 -18.73 28.32
N GLN A 1104 8.13 -19.50 28.15
CA GLN A 1104 6.86 -19.29 28.85
C GLN A 1104 6.56 -20.32 29.96
N ASP A 1105 7.51 -21.17 30.35
CA ASP A 1105 7.45 -22.01 31.57
C ASP A 1105 8.70 -21.85 32.44
#